data_AF-A0A6I4NG47-F1
#
_entry.id   AF-A0A6I4NG47-F1
#
_cell.length_a   1.000
_cell.length_b   1.000
_cell.length_c   1.000
_cell.angle_alpha   90.00
_cell.angle_beta   90.00
_cell.angle_gamma   90.00
#
_symmetry.space_group_name_H-M   'P 1'
#
loop_
_entity.id
_entity.type
_entity.pdbx_description
1 polymer ?
#
loop_
_entity_poly.entity_id
_entity_poly.type
_entity_poly.pdbx_seq_one_letter_code
_entity_poly.pdbx_strand_id
1 'polypeptide(L)'
;MKFYYLGVDIGGSHISGALIDSETGLLVADTYQKTLLDSNGPCHTFFTGFKYLIEKIIDNPSHITLAQIAAVGVSMPGPFNYKDGISEINGVKKYDSLFGLNVKQEIKKIVNNVPVYFLNDAESFAMGEYSAGAAKQNSRSIVLTLGTGFGSTFLINGSVQSIEGKGVPPNGYLYNIPFNNGIADDYFSTRWFVQKWNQLNREKVQTVKEITALADHNDTDALHLFNEFSENFIQFMTPWISNFQPESLVLGGGIAKASHHFLDTINKKIQEINTTKIHICKLWDKAAIIGAAINASNSLKNQDLEQNKEWRKTQQYLAPEKKVNNEITYDAYPSFPLGENKIKAGIEEFATWIEQHKNITIDGYVGVFWDHLIEKLDQELTKRGKTVRWFHVDAAMKSSDELDEMLLPYLGGDDPLFGKITDKDLIDWFDTEKLKLIKPDTSVDINIILGCGASLAQWQAPVVYFDLPKNELQFRARAGMATNLGSKNIIDNRRTYKRFFFVDWVVLNKHKNEILPVIDLIVDEQRPDNYLFMTGDELRSGLSQMAKNVFRPRPWFEPGAWGGTWMKEQMEGLNKEVENLAWSFELMVLENGIMFESDQYLLEVSFDFLMFNNHKEVLGDCAERFQYDFPIRFDFLDTFDGGNLSIQCHPTPEYIKENFGMPFTQDETYYILDCKNDPLVYLGFQDGVQPEEFHEALIQSQKEVKELDVDKYIQKFTAKKHDLFLIPSGTIHASGSNNLVLEISSAPYIFTFKMYDWLRLDLDGKPRPINIEHGMKNLNFERKGATVVPELISAPYVIAQTEEYQLEHLPTHPEHFYDVHRYTLKNEIHISTTNKCHVWMLIEGTSVIIETKNGIRQRFNYAETFVVPASAESYTIYNENPNQKTLLIKAFVK
;
A
#
# COMPACT_ATOMS: atom_id res chain seq x y z
N MET A 1 15.25 1.59 -37.84
CA MET A 1 16.13 0.47 -37.48
C MET A 1 15.23 -0.72 -37.20
N LYS A 2 15.55 -1.91 -37.70
CA LYS A 2 14.72 -3.11 -37.47
C LYS A 2 14.98 -3.66 -36.06
N PHE A 3 13.92 -3.97 -35.33
CA PHE A 3 13.97 -4.45 -33.94
C PHE A 3 13.58 -5.93 -33.84
N TYR A 4 13.97 -6.54 -32.72
CA TYR A 4 13.70 -7.94 -32.41
C TYR A 4 13.27 -8.08 -30.95
N TYR A 5 12.56 -9.16 -30.65
CA TYR A 5 12.26 -9.60 -29.29
C TYR A 5 13.05 -10.87 -29.02
N LEU A 6 13.68 -10.96 -27.85
CA LEU A 6 14.39 -12.16 -27.42
C LEU A 6 13.45 -13.01 -26.57
N GLY A 7 13.13 -14.22 -27.04
CA GLY A 7 12.41 -15.21 -26.25
C GLY A 7 13.39 -16.17 -25.59
N VAL A 8 13.18 -16.46 -24.31
CA VAL A 8 13.96 -17.43 -23.55
C VAL A 8 13.02 -18.39 -22.82
N ASP A 9 13.33 -19.68 -22.85
CA ASP A 9 12.63 -20.73 -22.11
C ASP A 9 13.57 -21.41 -21.11
N ILE A 10 13.14 -21.43 -19.85
CA ILE A 10 13.88 -21.98 -18.72
C ILE A 10 13.35 -23.38 -18.38
N GLY A 11 13.97 -24.40 -18.98
CA GLY A 11 13.71 -25.81 -18.67
C GLY A 11 14.52 -26.30 -17.47
N GLY A 12 14.28 -27.52 -16.97
CA GLY A 12 15.01 -28.06 -15.80
C GLY A 12 16.43 -28.60 -16.06
N SER A 13 16.80 -28.83 -17.32
CA SER A 13 18.12 -29.38 -17.71
C SER A 13 18.89 -28.49 -18.67
N HIS A 14 18.24 -27.44 -19.17
CA HIS A 14 18.77 -26.55 -20.18
C HIS A 14 17.91 -25.29 -20.24
N ILE A 15 18.52 -24.24 -20.76
CA ILE A 15 17.84 -23.03 -21.20
C ILE A 15 17.94 -22.94 -22.72
N SER A 16 16.92 -22.39 -23.35
CA SER A 16 16.90 -22.19 -24.80
C SER A 16 16.33 -20.83 -25.15
N GLY A 17 16.71 -20.29 -26.30
CA GLY A 17 16.24 -18.98 -26.71
C GLY A 17 16.43 -18.72 -28.19
N ALA A 18 15.72 -17.73 -28.72
CA ALA A 18 15.80 -17.31 -30.11
C ALA A 18 15.32 -15.85 -30.25
N LEU A 19 15.65 -15.23 -31.39
CA LEU A 19 15.12 -13.92 -31.75
C LEU A 19 13.82 -14.06 -32.54
N ILE A 20 12.87 -13.19 -32.24
CA ILE A 20 11.59 -13.03 -32.93
C ILE A 20 11.60 -11.67 -33.61
N ASP A 21 11.26 -11.66 -34.88
CA ASP A 21 11.16 -10.45 -35.71
C ASP A 21 9.97 -9.58 -35.26
N SER A 22 10.21 -8.29 -34.96
CA SER A 22 9.19 -7.42 -34.40
C SER A 22 8.03 -7.09 -35.35
N GLU A 23 8.25 -7.22 -36.67
CA GLU A 23 7.26 -6.88 -37.69
C GLU A 23 6.42 -8.11 -38.08
N THR A 24 7.07 -9.25 -38.25
CA THR A 24 6.41 -10.49 -38.72
C THR A 24 5.94 -11.40 -37.59
N GLY A 25 6.49 -11.24 -36.37
CA GLY A 25 6.25 -12.15 -35.24
C GLY A 25 6.82 -13.55 -35.45
N LEU A 26 7.70 -13.74 -36.44
CA LEU A 26 8.31 -15.03 -36.77
C LEU A 26 9.68 -15.18 -36.14
N LEU A 27 10.06 -16.43 -35.85
CA LEU A 27 11.40 -16.78 -35.38
C LEU A 27 12.44 -16.50 -36.46
N VAL A 28 13.51 -15.79 -36.10
CA VAL A 28 14.62 -15.46 -36.99
C VAL A 28 15.48 -16.71 -37.20
N ALA A 29 15.75 -17.05 -38.47
CA ALA A 29 16.54 -18.22 -38.83
C ALA A 29 17.92 -18.21 -38.15
N ASP A 30 18.41 -19.39 -37.79
CA ASP A 30 19.74 -19.60 -37.19
C ASP A 30 20.00 -18.85 -35.87
N THR A 31 18.96 -18.39 -35.17
CA THR A 31 19.07 -17.77 -33.83
C THR A 31 18.70 -18.70 -32.69
N TYR A 32 18.07 -19.84 -32.96
CA TYR A 32 17.71 -20.80 -31.90
C TYR A 32 18.97 -21.42 -31.30
N GLN A 33 19.16 -21.22 -30.01
CA GLN A 33 20.29 -21.74 -29.25
C GLN A 33 19.81 -22.45 -28.00
N LYS A 34 20.65 -23.37 -27.50
CA LYS A 34 20.39 -24.14 -26.29
C LYS A 34 21.69 -24.35 -25.51
N THR A 35 21.60 -24.18 -24.20
CA THR A 35 22.71 -24.32 -23.24
C THR A 35 22.27 -25.23 -22.11
N LEU A 36 23.12 -26.19 -21.72
CA LEU A 36 22.86 -27.06 -20.57
C LEU A 36 22.90 -26.25 -19.27
N LEU A 37 22.02 -26.59 -18.34
CA LEU A 37 21.95 -25.94 -17.04
C LEU A 37 21.57 -26.98 -15.97
N ASP A 38 22.23 -26.93 -14.82
CA ASP A 38 21.84 -27.70 -13.65
C ASP A 38 20.87 -26.88 -12.80
N SER A 39 19.59 -27.28 -12.77
CA SER A 39 18.58 -26.59 -11.97
C SER A 39 18.80 -26.73 -10.47
N ASN A 40 19.62 -27.67 -10.01
CA ASN A 40 19.99 -27.81 -8.60
C ASN A 40 21.33 -27.14 -8.26
N GLY A 41 21.95 -26.52 -9.27
CA GLY A 41 23.21 -25.80 -9.11
C GLY A 41 23.06 -24.49 -8.33
N PRO A 42 24.19 -23.89 -7.93
CA PRO A 42 24.20 -22.58 -7.29
C PRO A 42 23.74 -21.48 -8.28
N CYS A 43 23.13 -20.42 -7.76
CA CYS A 43 22.51 -19.35 -8.56
C CYS A 43 23.44 -18.75 -9.63
N HIS A 44 24.74 -18.58 -9.36
CA HIS A 44 25.68 -18.01 -10.34
C HIS A 44 25.77 -18.84 -11.63
N THR A 45 25.56 -20.16 -11.56
CA THR A 45 25.56 -21.03 -12.74
C THR A 45 24.36 -20.78 -13.63
N PHE A 46 23.20 -20.43 -13.06
CA PHE A 46 22.00 -20.01 -13.79
C PHE A 46 22.30 -18.79 -14.66
N PHE A 47 22.82 -17.72 -14.06
CA PHE A 47 23.08 -16.46 -14.77
C PHE A 47 24.25 -16.56 -15.75
N THR A 48 25.26 -17.37 -15.43
CA THR A 48 26.36 -17.66 -16.37
C THR A 48 25.83 -18.42 -17.59
N GLY A 49 24.98 -19.43 -17.38
CA GLY A 49 24.30 -20.15 -18.44
C GLY A 49 23.46 -19.21 -19.31
N PHE A 50 22.65 -18.35 -18.67
CA PHE A 50 21.81 -17.35 -19.35
C PHE A 50 22.65 -16.42 -20.22
N LYS A 51 23.71 -15.82 -19.66
CA LYS A 51 24.64 -14.98 -20.41
C LYS A 51 25.23 -15.70 -21.62
N TYR A 52 25.71 -16.93 -21.43
CA TYR A 52 26.30 -17.72 -22.52
C TYR A 52 25.28 -18.07 -23.61
N LEU A 53 24.01 -18.31 -23.25
CA LEU A 53 22.93 -18.46 -24.22
C LEU A 53 22.77 -17.18 -25.06
N ILE A 54 22.71 -16.01 -24.42
CA ILE A 54 22.53 -14.74 -25.13
C ILE A 54 23.72 -14.45 -26.05
N GLU A 55 24.94 -14.68 -25.59
CA GLU A 55 26.15 -14.53 -26.41
C GLU A 55 26.08 -15.40 -27.67
N LYS A 56 25.64 -16.66 -27.58
CA LYS A 56 25.45 -17.54 -28.75
C LYS A 56 24.37 -17.09 -29.71
N ILE A 57 23.29 -16.49 -29.20
CA ILE A 57 22.18 -16.00 -30.04
C ILE A 57 22.63 -14.79 -30.87
N ILE A 58 23.49 -13.96 -30.29
CA ILE A 58 23.98 -12.70 -30.86
C ILE A 58 25.21 -12.92 -31.75
N ASP A 59 26.10 -13.84 -31.36
CA ASP A 59 27.24 -14.30 -32.17
C ASP A 59 26.77 -15.28 -33.26
N ASN A 60 25.75 -14.87 -34.02
CA ASN A 60 25.21 -15.64 -35.13
C ASN A 60 25.43 -14.90 -36.47
N PRO A 61 25.28 -15.59 -37.61
CA PRO A 61 25.51 -15.01 -38.94
C PRO A 61 24.58 -13.83 -39.29
N SER A 62 23.53 -13.58 -38.50
CA SER A 62 22.60 -12.48 -38.73
C SER A 62 23.15 -11.12 -38.26
N HIS A 63 24.27 -11.11 -37.51
CA HIS A 63 24.94 -9.91 -36.99
C HIS A 63 24.00 -8.98 -36.20
N ILE A 64 22.97 -9.54 -35.56
CA ILE A 64 22.01 -8.79 -34.74
C ILE A 64 22.66 -8.51 -33.39
N THR A 65 22.65 -7.25 -32.96
CA THR A 65 23.25 -6.83 -31.68
C THR A 65 22.21 -6.63 -30.58
N LEU A 66 22.64 -6.57 -29.31
CA LEU A 66 21.76 -6.23 -28.17
C LEU A 66 20.99 -4.91 -28.40
N ALA A 67 21.60 -3.93 -29.08
CA ALA A 67 20.98 -2.63 -29.36
C ALA A 67 19.74 -2.73 -30.28
N GLN A 68 19.55 -3.86 -30.96
CA GLN A 68 18.38 -4.12 -31.81
C GLN A 68 17.31 -4.95 -31.08
N ILE A 69 17.54 -5.37 -29.83
CA ILE A 69 16.56 -6.09 -29.03
C ILE A 69 15.72 -5.08 -28.26
N ALA A 70 14.42 -5.03 -28.55
CA ALA A 70 13.50 -4.08 -27.92
C ALA A 70 13.00 -4.56 -26.55
N ALA A 71 12.85 -5.88 -26.36
CA ALA A 71 12.48 -6.47 -25.08
C ALA A 71 12.89 -7.96 -25.02
N VAL A 72 13.02 -8.47 -23.79
CA VAL A 72 13.29 -9.88 -23.48
C VAL A 72 12.07 -10.48 -22.78
N GLY A 73 11.57 -11.58 -23.33
CA GLY A 73 10.54 -12.41 -22.72
C GLY A 73 11.14 -13.69 -22.16
N VAL A 74 10.83 -14.00 -20.91
CA VAL A 74 11.34 -15.20 -20.22
C VAL A 74 10.18 -16.08 -19.78
N SER A 75 10.09 -17.27 -20.38
CA SER A 75 9.24 -18.39 -19.92
C SER A 75 9.90 -19.02 -18.70
N MET A 76 9.31 -18.80 -17.53
CA MET A 76 9.85 -19.20 -16.23
C MET A 76 8.89 -20.15 -15.51
N PRO A 77 9.39 -21.27 -14.93
CA PRO A 77 8.55 -22.12 -14.10
C PRO A 77 8.18 -21.43 -12.77
N GLY A 78 6.98 -21.74 -12.27
CA GLY A 78 6.52 -21.28 -10.95
C GLY A 78 6.92 -22.19 -9.78
N PRO A 79 6.61 -21.77 -8.53
CA PRO A 79 5.98 -20.50 -8.16
C PRO A 79 6.93 -19.30 -8.34
N PHE A 80 6.43 -18.18 -8.84
CA PHE A 80 7.26 -17.03 -9.23
C PHE A 80 6.38 -15.76 -9.27
N ASN A 81 6.88 -14.63 -8.77
CA ASN A 81 6.24 -13.34 -9.01
C ASN A 81 6.63 -12.85 -10.41
N TYR A 82 5.80 -13.15 -11.40
CA TYR A 82 6.06 -12.82 -12.81
C TYR A 82 6.06 -11.31 -13.11
N LYS A 83 5.31 -10.53 -12.31
CA LYS A 83 5.24 -9.08 -12.47
C LYS A 83 6.57 -8.44 -12.10
N ASP A 84 7.07 -8.73 -10.90
CA ASP A 84 8.26 -8.07 -10.34
C ASP A 84 9.54 -8.84 -10.67
N GLY A 85 9.40 -10.11 -11.04
CA GLY A 85 10.48 -11.01 -11.44
C GLY A 85 11.26 -11.59 -10.27
N ILE A 86 10.55 -11.87 -9.18
CA ILE A 86 11.10 -12.40 -7.94
C ILE A 86 10.79 -13.90 -7.87
N SER A 87 11.80 -14.71 -7.58
CA SER A 87 11.64 -16.15 -7.50
C SER A 87 11.03 -16.58 -6.15
N GLU A 88 9.85 -17.19 -6.21
CA GLU A 88 9.17 -17.81 -5.07
C GLU A 88 9.42 -19.34 -5.05
N ILE A 89 10.26 -19.84 -5.96
CA ILE A 89 10.50 -21.27 -6.19
C ILE A 89 11.19 -21.90 -4.98
N ASN A 90 10.45 -22.76 -4.28
CA ASN A 90 10.96 -23.53 -3.14
C ASN A 90 10.28 -24.90 -3.04
N GLY A 91 11.04 -25.93 -2.71
CA GLY A 91 10.53 -27.28 -2.44
C GLY A 91 10.15 -28.09 -3.68
N VAL A 92 10.39 -27.57 -4.89
CA VAL A 92 10.02 -28.20 -6.17
C VAL A 92 11.19 -28.91 -6.88
N LYS A 93 12.34 -29.07 -6.19
CA LYS A 93 13.55 -29.80 -6.66
C LYS A 93 14.21 -29.20 -7.90
N LYS A 94 13.98 -27.91 -8.16
CA LYS A 94 14.59 -27.14 -9.24
C LYS A 94 14.59 -25.68 -8.80
N TYR A 95 15.70 -24.99 -9.04
CA TYR A 95 15.86 -23.55 -8.85
C TYR A 95 15.63 -23.04 -7.42
N ASP A 96 15.68 -23.93 -6.41
CA ASP A 96 15.62 -23.54 -5.00
C ASP A 96 16.70 -22.51 -4.61
N SER A 97 17.84 -22.51 -5.30
CA SER A 97 18.93 -21.53 -5.11
C SER A 97 18.58 -20.11 -5.57
N LEU A 98 17.45 -19.91 -6.26
CA LEU A 98 16.95 -18.60 -6.67
C LEU A 98 15.93 -18.03 -5.68
N PHE A 99 15.50 -18.77 -4.65
CA PHE A 99 14.45 -18.32 -3.74
C PHE A 99 14.73 -16.94 -3.14
N GLY A 100 13.75 -16.03 -3.24
CA GLY A 100 13.84 -14.64 -2.81
C GLY A 100 14.58 -13.70 -3.77
N LEU A 101 15.30 -14.21 -4.77
CA LEU A 101 16.13 -13.38 -5.65
C LEU A 101 15.28 -12.61 -6.67
N ASN A 102 15.62 -11.33 -6.90
CA ASN A 102 15.11 -10.55 -8.03
C ASN A 102 15.84 -10.97 -9.32
N VAL A 103 15.29 -11.98 -9.99
CA VAL A 103 15.83 -12.55 -11.24
C VAL A 103 15.75 -11.53 -12.38
N LYS A 104 14.72 -10.65 -12.39
CA LYS A 104 14.57 -9.61 -13.41
C LYS A 104 15.79 -8.70 -13.47
N GLN A 105 16.22 -8.16 -12.33
CA GLN A 105 17.33 -7.22 -12.29
C GLN A 105 18.64 -7.87 -12.76
N GLU A 106 18.83 -9.13 -12.42
CA GLU A 106 20.01 -9.91 -12.84
C GLU A 106 20.03 -10.17 -14.34
N ILE A 107 18.88 -10.45 -14.94
CA ILE A 107 18.78 -10.59 -16.40
C ILE A 107 18.97 -9.22 -17.07
N LYS A 108 18.39 -8.13 -16.54
CA LYS A 108 18.58 -6.75 -17.06
C LYS A 108 20.06 -6.40 -17.18
N LYS A 109 20.90 -6.75 -16.20
CA LYS A 109 22.36 -6.56 -16.26
C LYS A 109 22.99 -7.28 -17.46
N ILE A 110 22.59 -8.55 -17.69
CA ILE A 110 23.11 -9.37 -18.79
C ILE A 110 22.72 -8.80 -20.16
N VAL A 111 21.52 -8.26 -20.29
CA VAL A 111 20.97 -7.75 -21.55
C VAL A 111 21.09 -6.25 -21.71
N ASN A 112 21.98 -5.60 -20.94
CA ASN A 112 22.27 -4.16 -21.02
C ASN A 112 21.01 -3.28 -20.85
N ASN A 113 20.25 -3.52 -19.78
CA ASN A 113 19.03 -2.79 -19.38
C ASN A 113 17.86 -2.84 -20.38
N VAL A 114 17.88 -3.76 -21.35
CA VAL A 114 16.70 -4.05 -22.18
C VAL A 114 15.54 -4.51 -21.25
N PRO A 115 14.30 -4.03 -21.46
CA PRO A 115 13.14 -4.45 -20.66
C PRO A 115 12.97 -5.98 -20.63
N VAL A 116 12.72 -6.53 -19.44
CA VAL A 116 12.56 -7.98 -19.21
C VAL A 116 11.19 -8.26 -18.62
N TYR A 117 10.45 -9.17 -19.25
CA TYR A 117 9.12 -9.60 -18.81
C TYR A 117 9.10 -11.12 -18.66
N PHE A 118 8.44 -11.59 -17.60
CA PHE A 118 8.28 -13.00 -17.33
C PHE A 118 6.87 -13.45 -17.66
N LEU A 119 6.74 -14.73 -18.01
CA LEU A 119 5.46 -15.40 -18.18
C LEU A 119 5.62 -16.85 -17.69
N ASN A 120 4.54 -17.44 -17.19
CA ASN A 120 4.56 -18.85 -16.83
C ASN A 120 4.89 -19.73 -18.06
N ASP A 121 5.50 -20.89 -17.85
CA ASP A 121 5.91 -21.82 -18.90
C ASP A 121 4.74 -22.41 -19.71
N ALA A 122 3.64 -22.79 -19.05
CA ALA A 122 2.44 -23.26 -19.74
C ALA A 122 1.75 -22.13 -20.52
N GLU A 123 1.66 -20.94 -19.94
CA GLU A 123 1.11 -19.75 -20.60
C GLU A 123 1.96 -19.32 -21.79
N SER A 124 3.29 -19.35 -21.66
CA SER A 124 4.23 -19.07 -22.74
C SER A 124 4.06 -20.08 -23.87
N PHE A 125 3.93 -21.37 -23.55
CA PHE A 125 3.66 -22.39 -24.55
C PHE A 125 2.34 -22.11 -25.30
N ALA A 126 1.28 -21.78 -24.57
CA ALA A 126 -0.03 -21.46 -25.13
C ALA A 126 -0.01 -20.23 -26.03
N MET A 127 0.63 -19.14 -25.59
CA MET A 127 0.79 -17.91 -26.35
C MET A 127 1.59 -18.13 -27.65
N GLY A 128 2.60 -18.99 -27.62
CA GLY A 128 3.32 -19.39 -28.82
C GLY A 128 2.44 -20.13 -29.82
N GLU A 129 1.72 -21.16 -29.36
CA GLU A 129 0.80 -21.93 -30.21
C GLU A 129 -0.36 -21.08 -30.76
N TYR A 130 -0.80 -20.07 -30.01
CA TYR A 130 -1.79 -19.10 -30.46
C TYR A 130 -1.23 -18.13 -31.50
N SER A 131 0.05 -17.74 -31.42
CA SER A 131 0.59 -16.80 -32.40
C SER A 131 0.98 -17.44 -33.74
N ALA A 132 1.63 -18.61 -33.67
CA ALA A 132 2.26 -19.23 -34.82
C ALA A 132 1.98 -20.72 -34.97
N GLY A 133 1.25 -21.34 -34.03
CA GLY A 133 1.08 -22.78 -33.95
C GLY A 133 -0.34 -23.27 -34.26
N ALA A 134 -0.75 -24.30 -33.53
CA ALA A 134 -2.01 -25.01 -33.73
C ALA A 134 -3.25 -24.21 -33.29
N ALA A 135 -3.10 -23.24 -32.38
CA ALA A 135 -4.20 -22.41 -31.88
C ALA A 135 -4.44 -21.12 -32.69
N LYS A 136 -3.61 -20.81 -33.70
CA LYS A 136 -3.57 -19.52 -34.40
C LYS A 136 -4.88 -18.99 -35.00
N GLN A 137 -5.76 -19.88 -35.43
CA GLN A 137 -7.00 -19.49 -36.10
C GLN A 137 -8.23 -19.62 -35.20
N ASN A 138 -8.03 -19.88 -33.91
CA ASN A 138 -9.11 -20.19 -32.98
C ASN A 138 -9.23 -19.08 -31.93
N SER A 139 -10.39 -18.44 -31.87
CA SER A 139 -10.68 -17.38 -30.91
C SER A 139 -10.78 -17.91 -29.49
N ARG A 140 -11.11 -19.18 -29.31
CA ARG A 140 -11.26 -19.79 -27.98
C ARG A 140 -10.56 -21.14 -27.93
N SER A 141 -9.50 -21.24 -27.13
CA SER A 141 -8.64 -22.42 -27.11
C SER A 141 -8.27 -22.85 -25.70
N ILE A 142 -8.16 -24.15 -25.49
CA ILE A 142 -7.47 -24.74 -24.34
C ILE A 142 -6.16 -25.30 -24.85
N VAL A 143 -5.04 -24.93 -24.23
CA VAL A 143 -3.72 -25.47 -24.57
C VAL A 143 -3.19 -26.22 -23.37
N LEU A 144 -2.81 -27.48 -23.56
CA LEU A 144 -2.31 -28.37 -22.52
C LEU A 144 -0.86 -28.77 -22.79
N THR A 145 -0.04 -28.78 -21.76
CA THR A 145 1.32 -29.34 -21.79
C THR A 145 1.36 -30.61 -20.95
N LEU A 146 1.49 -31.75 -21.62
CA LEU A 146 1.50 -33.09 -21.02
C LEU A 146 2.94 -33.63 -21.00
N GLY A 147 3.65 -33.44 -19.89
CA GLY A 147 5.08 -33.75 -19.80
C GLY A 147 5.46 -34.31 -18.45
N THR A 148 6.50 -33.74 -17.82
CA THR A 148 6.90 -34.09 -16.46
C THR A 148 5.80 -33.80 -15.45
N GLY A 149 4.99 -32.77 -15.72
CA GLY A 149 3.73 -32.45 -15.06
C GLY A 149 2.66 -32.08 -16.09
N PHE A 150 1.53 -31.59 -15.58
CA PHE A 150 0.34 -31.18 -16.32
C PHE A 150 0.18 -29.65 -16.27
N GLY A 151 0.43 -28.98 -17.40
CA GLY A 151 0.14 -27.57 -17.56
C GLY A 151 -1.09 -27.34 -18.43
N SER A 152 -1.78 -26.22 -18.19
CA SER A 152 -2.98 -25.85 -18.93
C SER A 152 -3.13 -24.34 -19.00
N THR A 153 -3.61 -23.83 -20.13
CA THR A 153 -3.93 -22.42 -20.30
C THR A 153 -5.20 -22.27 -21.12
N PHE A 154 -6.08 -21.37 -20.68
CA PHE A 154 -7.30 -20.99 -21.37
C PHE A 154 -7.09 -19.66 -22.08
N LEU A 155 -7.41 -19.61 -23.37
CA LEU A 155 -7.22 -18.43 -24.20
C LEU A 155 -8.54 -17.97 -24.82
N ILE A 156 -8.79 -16.66 -24.74
CA ILE A 156 -9.86 -15.97 -25.47
C ILE A 156 -9.22 -14.82 -26.26
N ASN A 157 -9.29 -14.87 -27.59
CA ASN A 157 -8.70 -13.90 -28.52
C ASN A 157 -7.23 -13.58 -28.20
N GLY A 158 -6.46 -14.58 -27.75
CA GLY A 158 -5.05 -14.43 -27.41
C GLY A 158 -4.79 -13.85 -26.02
N SER A 159 -5.82 -13.61 -25.22
CA SER A 159 -5.70 -13.23 -23.81
C SER A 159 -5.82 -14.46 -22.92
N VAL A 160 -4.82 -14.64 -22.05
CA VAL A 160 -4.84 -15.64 -20.98
C VAL A 160 -5.98 -15.37 -20.01
N GLN A 161 -6.76 -16.40 -19.68
CA GLN A 161 -7.85 -16.32 -18.72
C GLN A 161 -7.37 -16.87 -17.37
N SER A 162 -7.09 -15.99 -16.43
CA SER A 162 -6.62 -16.32 -15.08
C SER A 162 -7.68 -16.13 -13.98
N ILE A 163 -8.83 -15.55 -14.31
CA ILE A 163 -9.95 -15.35 -13.39
C ILE A 163 -10.98 -16.44 -13.62
N GLU A 164 -11.52 -17.01 -12.53
CA GLU A 164 -12.60 -18.00 -12.60
C GLU A 164 -13.79 -17.43 -13.38
N GLY A 165 -14.33 -18.24 -14.28
CA GLY A 165 -15.44 -17.84 -15.13
C GLY A 165 -16.10 -19.04 -15.77
N LYS A 166 -17.01 -18.81 -16.71
CA LYS A 166 -17.75 -19.88 -17.38
C LYS A 166 -16.81 -20.85 -18.12
N GLY A 167 -16.47 -21.95 -17.46
CA GLY A 167 -15.57 -23.00 -17.94
C GLY A 167 -14.07 -22.74 -17.74
N VAL A 168 -13.68 -21.66 -17.06
CA VAL A 168 -12.29 -21.38 -16.67
C VAL A 168 -12.14 -21.78 -15.20
N PRO A 169 -11.18 -22.66 -14.83
CA PRO A 169 -10.97 -23.07 -13.44
C PRO A 169 -10.51 -21.90 -12.56
N PRO A 170 -10.58 -22.03 -11.21
CA PRO A 170 -9.93 -21.11 -10.30
C PRO A 170 -8.46 -20.88 -10.70
N ASN A 171 -8.05 -19.61 -10.75
CA ASN A 171 -6.71 -19.17 -11.18
C ASN A 171 -6.29 -19.55 -12.63
N GLY A 172 -7.19 -20.12 -13.44
CA GLY A 172 -6.96 -20.38 -14.86
C GLY A 172 -6.15 -21.65 -15.20
N TYR A 173 -5.86 -22.51 -14.22
CA TYR A 173 -5.11 -23.75 -14.43
C TYR A 173 -5.82 -25.01 -13.88
N LEU A 174 -5.45 -26.17 -14.42
CA LEU A 174 -6.10 -27.46 -14.15
C LEU A 174 -5.27 -28.41 -13.29
N TYR A 175 -3.97 -28.13 -13.07
CA TYR A 175 -3.03 -29.10 -12.48
C TYR A 175 -3.41 -29.55 -11.06
N ASN A 176 -3.93 -28.64 -10.25
CA ASN A 176 -4.30 -28.85 -8.85
C ASN A 176 -5.78 -29.25 -8.66
N ILE A 177 -6.55 -29.35 -9.75
CA ILE A 177 -7.97 -29.69 -9.66
C ILE A 177 -8.12 -31.12 -9.13
N PRO A 178 -8.94 -31.37 -8.10
CA PRO A 178 -9.20 -32.71 -7.59
C PRO A 178 -9.68 -33.66 -8.70
N PHE A 179 -9.05 -34.83 -8.77
CA PHE A 179 -9.44 -35.87 -9.71
C PHE A 179 -9.20 -37.26 -9.10
N ASN A 180 -10.26 -38.07 -9.05
CA ASN A 180 -10.28 -39.35 -8.35
C ASN A 180 -9.76 -39.22 -6.90
N ASN A 181 -8.68 -39.93 -6.55
CA ASN A 181 -8.10 -39.93 -5.19
C ASN A 181 -6.92 -38.96 -5.03
N GLY A 182 -6.70 -38.04 -5.97
CA GLY A 182 -5.59 -37.09 -5.95
C GLY A 182 -5.92 -35.81 -6.72
N ILE A 183 -4.92 -35.23 -7.38
CA ILE A 183 -5.09 -34.06 -8.26
C ILE A 183 -4.80 -34.42 -9.72
N ALA A 184 -5.22 -33.58 -10.66
CA ALA A 184 -5.03 -33.82 -12.09
C ALA A 184 -3.57 -34.08 -12.49
N ASP A 185 -2.60 -33.37 -11.90
CA ASP A 185 -1.16 -33.57 -12.15
C ASP A 185 -0.65 -34.99 -11.79
N ASP A 186 -1.34 -35.69 -10.89
CA ASP A 186 -1.02 -37.08 -10.52
C ASP A 186 -1.39 -38.08 -11.62
N TYR A 187 -2.30 -37.72 -12.54
CA TYR A 187 -2.82 -38.60 -13.59
C TYR A 187 -2.33 -38.19 -14.99
N PHE A 188 -2.07 -36.91 -15.21
CA PHE A 188 -1.71 -36.36 -16.53
C PHE A 188 -0.22 -35.99 -16.64
N SER A 189 0.65 -36.84 -16.10
CA SER A 189 2.09 -36.63 -16.09
C SER A 189 2.89 -37.89 -16.43
N THR A 190 4.15 -37.72 -16.82
CA THR A 190 5.08 -38.82 -17.10
C THR A 190 5.25 -39.71 -15.87
N ARG A 191 5.16 -39.12 -14.67
CA ARG A 191 5.24 -39.85 -13.40
C ARG A 191 4.15 -40.90 -13.27
N TRP A 192 2.91 -40.59 -13.69
CA TRP A 192 1.81 -41.54 -13.65
C TRP A 192 2.09 -42.79 -14.49
N PHE A 193 2.47 -42.60 -15.76
CA PHE A 193 2.80 -43.69 -16.67
C PHE A 193 3.93 -44.58 -16.11
N VAL A 194 5.00 -43.94 -15.62
CA VAL A 194 6.17 -44.66 -15.07
C VAL A 194 5.81 -45.41 -13.78
N GLN A 195 5.02 -44.81 -12.89
CA GLN A 195 4.56 -45.47 -11.66
C GLN A 195 3.67 -46.67 -11.95
N LYS A 196 2.68 -46.52 -12.83
CA LYS A 196 1.78 -47.60 -13.25
C LYS A 196 2.52 -48.75 -13.92
N TRP A 197 3.42 -48.45 -14.85
CA TRP A 197 4.23 -49.46 -15.51
C TRP A 197 5.12 -50.21 -14.53
N ASN A 198 5.81 -49.49 -13.63
CA ASN A 198 6.74 -50.09 -12.68
C ASN A 198 6.07 -50.88 -11.54
N GLN A 199 4.74 -50.85 -11.44
CA GLN A 199 3.95 -51.74 -10.58
C GLN A 199 3.64 -53.09 -11.24
N LEU A 200 3.81 -53.20 -12.57
CA LEU A 200 3.70 -54.46 -13.28
C LEU A 200 4.92 -55.34 -12.97
N ASN A 201 4.77 -56.66 -13.05
CA ASN A 201 5.87 -57.61 -12.88
C ASN A 201 6.74 -57.69 -14.15
N ARG A 202 7.32 -56.55 -14.56
CA ARG A 202 8.07 -56.35 -15.82
C ARG A 202 9.35 -55.52 -15.58
N GLU A 203 10.16 -55.35 -16.62
CA GLU A 203 11.32 -54.47 -16.58
C GLU A 203 10.88 -53.02 -16.32
N LYS A 204 11.60 -52.35 -15.41
CA LYS A 204 11.28 -50.98 -15.02
C LYS A 204 11.70 -49.99 -16.10
N VAL A 205 10.86 -48.99 -16.32
CA VAL A 205 11.10 -47.87 -17.23
C VAL A 205 11.32 -46.58 -16.45
N GLN A 206 11.94 -45.58 -17.08
CA GLN A 206 12.16 -44.27 -16.49
C GLN A 206 11.36 -43.16 -17.17
N THR A 207 10.90 -43.38 -18.40
CA THR A 207 10.22 -42.37 -19.21
C THR A 207 9.00 -42.93 -19.93
N VAL A 208 8.02 -42.07 -20.23
CA VAL A 208 6.87 -42.45 -21.08
C VAL A 208 7.31 -42.87 -22.49
N LYS A 209 8.44 -42.35 -22.99
CA LYS A 209 8.99 -42.69 -24.31
C LYS A 209 9.31 -44.20 -24.42
N GLU A 210 9.81 -44.82 -23.35
CA GLU A 210 10.07 -46.27 -23.32
C GLU A 210 8.76 -47.06 -23.41
N ILE A 211 7.71 -46.62 -22.69
CA ILE A 211 6.38 -47.23 -22.75
C ILE A 211 5.76 -47.05 -24.14
N THR A 212 5.91 -45.88 -24.76
CA THR A 212 5.50 -45.62 -26.15
C THR A 212 6.18 -46.59 -27.12
N ALA A 213 7.49 -46.79 -26.99
CA ALA A 213 8.22 -47.71 -27.84
C ALA A 213 7.71 -49.15 -27.70
N LEU A 214 7.29 -49.58 -26.51
CA LEU A 214 6.66 -50.89 -26.29
C LEU A 214 5.25 -50.95 -26.93
N ALA A 215 4.44 -49.91 -26.78
CA ALA A 215 3.13 -49.81 -27.43
C ALA A 215 3.24 -49.81 -28.97
N ASP A 216 4.27 -49.16 -29.53
CA ASP A 216 4.56 -49.19 -30.98
C ASP A 216 4.84 -50.61 -31.49
N HIS A 217 5.30 -51.51 -30.62
CA HIS A 217 5.49 -52.93 -30.90
C HIS A 217 4.30 -53.81 -30.45
N ASN A 218 3.12 -53.21 -30.24
CA ASN A 218 1.88 -53.86 -29.83
C ASN A 218 1.94 -54.56 -28.46
N ASP A 219 2.75 -54.07 -27.52
CA ASP A 219 2.70 -54.56 -26.15
C ASP A 219 1.33 -54.26 -25.51
N THR A 220 0.66 -55.30 -25.02
CA THR A 220 -0.72 -55.21 -24.52
C THR A 220 -0.85 -54.37 -23.25
N ASP A 221 0.15 -54.43 -22.35
CA ASP A 221 0.12 -53.65 -21.12
C ASP A 221 0.35 -52.17 -21.45
N ALA A 222 1.28 -51.87 -22.35
CA ALA A 222 1.56 -50.49 -22.76
C ALA A 222 0.34 -49.85 -23.43
N LEU A 223 -0.33 -50.57 -24.33
CA LEU A 223 -1.59 -50.13 -24.95
C LEU A 223 -2.71 -49.99 -23.91
N HIS A 224 -2.78 -50.87 -22.91
CA HIS A 224 -3.75 -50.74 -21.82
C HIS A 224 -3.53 -49.47 -21.00
N LEU A 225 -2.28 -49.11 -20.68
CA LEU A 225 -1.97 -47.84 -20.01
C LEU A 225 -2.43 -46.61 -20.82
N PHE A 226 -2.24 -46.61 -22.15
CA PHE A 226 -2.71 -45.50 -23.00
C PHE A 226 -4.24 -45.44 -23.10
N ASN A 227 -4.93 -46.58 -23.03
CA ASN A 227 -6.38 -46.62 -22.93
C ASN A 227 -6.88 -46.07 -21.59
N GLU A 228 -6.28 -46.49 -20.46
CA GLU A 228 -6.59 -45.96 -19.13
C GLU A 228 -6.33 -44.44 -19.06
N PHE A 229 -5.24 -43.97 -19.67
CA PHE A 229 -4.96 -42.55 -19.82
C PHE A 229 -6.06 -41.82 -20.60
N SER A 230 -6.52 -42.40 -21.71
CA SER A 230 -7.59 -41.82 -22.53
C SER A 230 -8.89 -41.68 -21.74
N GLU A 231 -9.29 -42.72 -21.00
CA GLU A 231 -10.49 -42.72 -20.16
C GLU A 231 -10.42 -41.64 -19.07
N ASN A 232 -9.30 -41.59 -18.34
CA ASN A 232 -9.05 -40.57 -17.33
C ASN A 232 -9.10 -39.16 -17.93
N PHE A 233 -8.45 -38.95 -19.08
CA PHE A 233 -8.40 -37.66 -19.75
C PHE A 233 -9.78 -37.20 -20.20
N ILE A 234 -10.56 -38.09 -20.82
CA ILE A 234 -11.94 -37.80 -21.24
C ILE A 234 -12.79 -37.42 -20.04
N GLN A 235 -12.76 -38.22 -18.96
CA GLN A 235 -13.55 -37.99 -17.76
C GLN A 235 -13.23 -36.62 -17.16
N PHE A 236 -11.95 -36.29 -17.04
CA PHE A 236 -11.49 -35.04 -16.46
C PHE A 236 -11.78 -33.82 -17.34
N MET A 237 -11.51 -33.91 -18.65
CA MET A 237 -11.61 -32.76 -19.55
C MET A 237 -13.03 -32.45 -20.03
N THR A 238 -13.94 -33.42 -19.99
CA THR A 238 -15.33 -33.25 -20.47
C THR A 238 -16.07 -32.05 -19.86
N PRO A 239 -16.06 -31.83 -18.53
CA PRO A 239 -16.71 -30.66 -17.92
C PRO A 239 -16.10 -29.34 -18.40
N TRP A 240 -14.77 -29.27 -18.50
CA TRP A 240 -14.06 -28.06 -18.93
C TRP A 240 -14.35 -27.72 -20.39
N ILE A 241 -14.31 -28.71 -21.27
CA ILE A 241 -14.65 -28.53 -22.70
C ILE A 241 -16.12 -28.14 -22.86
N SER A 242 -17.03 -28.76 -22.10
CA SER A 242 -18.47 -28.48 -22.21
C SER A 242 -18.83 -27.07 -21.69
N ASN A 243 -18.16 -26.59 -20.66
CA ASN A 243 -18.44 -25.27 -20.10
C ASN A 243 -17.69 -24.15 -20.83
N PHE A 244 -16.43 -24.40 -21.19
CA PHE A 244 -15.59 -23.44 -21.89
C PHE A 244 -15.87 -23.41 -23.39
N GLN A 245 -16.46 -24.44 -24.01
CA GLN A 245 -16.77 -24.44 -25.44
C GLN A 245 -15.59 -23.98 -26.34
N PRO A 246 -14.39 -24.60 -26.21
CA PRO A 246 -13.27 -24.21 -27.05
C PRO A 246 -13.48 -24.64 -28.50
N GLU A 247 -13.08 -23.78 -29.42
CA GLU A 247 -12.95 -24.13 -30.84
C GLU A 247 -11.82 -25.14 -31.03
N SER A 248 -10.75 -25.02 -30.24
CA SER A 248 -9.63 -25.95 -30.27
C SER A 248 -9.07 -26.36 -28.91
N LEU A 249 -8.66 -27.62 -28.83
CA LEU A 249 -7.86 -28.19 -27.74
C LEU A 249 -6.49 -28.57 -28.31
N VAL A 250 -5.42 -27.90 -27.87
CA VAL A 250 -4.06 -28.18 -28.34
C VAL A 250 -3.30 -28.98 -27.30
N LEU A 251 -2.74 -30.12 -27.69
CA LEU A 251 -1.94 -31.00 -26.84
C LEU A 251 -0.46 -30.88 -27.21
N GLY A 252 0.35 -30.48 -26.24
CA GLY A 252 1.81 -30.42 -26.33
C GLY A 252 2.49 -31.24 -25.24
N GLY A 253 3.83 -31.19 -25.19
CA GLY A 253 4.64 -31.90 -24.20
C GLY A 253 5.10 -33.30 -24.63
N GLY A 254 5.86 -33.96 -23.76
CA GLY A 254 6.48 -35.26 -24.03
C GLY A 254 5.48 -36.39 -24.28
N ILE A 255 4.35 -36.41 -23.57
CA ILE A 255 3.29 -37.41 -23.71
C ILE A 255 2.56 -37.24 -25.05
N ALA A 256 2.37 -36.00 -25.52
CA ALA A 256 1.72 -35.72 -26.81
C ALA A 256 2.44 -36.36 -28.02
N LYS A 257 3.73 -36.71 -27.88
CA LYS A 257 4.49 -37.46 -28.90
C LYS A 257 3.99 -38.89 -29.09
N ALA A 258 3.25 -39.43 -28.14
CA ALA A 258 2.62 -40.76 -28.19
C ALA A 258 1.14 -40.69 -28.60
N SER A 259 0.70 -39.57 -29.18
CA SER A 259 -0.72 -39.29 -29.46
C SER A 259 -1.41 -40.32 -30.35
N HIS A 260 -0.70 -41.00 -31.24
CA HIS A 260 -1.27 -42.07 -32.06
C HIS A 260 -1.82 -43.26 -31.26
N HIS A 261 -1.47 -43.38 -29.97
CA HIS A 261 -2.01 -44.43 -29.09
C HIS A 261 -3.26 -44.04 -28.30
N PHE A 262 -3.63 -42.75 -28.26
CA PHE A 262 -4.75 -42.28 -27.42
C PHE A 262 -5.67 -41.24 -28.08
N LEU A 263 -5.17 -40.50 -29.07
CA LEU A 263 -5.87 -39.34 -29.62
C LEU A 263 -7.16 -39.72 -30.33
N ASP A 264 -7.21 -40.84 -31.06
CA ASP A 264 -8.40 -41.28 -31.77
C ASP A 264 -9.55 -41.60 -30.80
N THR A 265 -9.24 -42.27 -29.69
CA THR A 265 -10.20 -42.57 -28.61
C THR A 265 -10.75 -41.29 -27.99
N ILE A 266 -9.87 -40.35 -27.64
CA ILE A 266 -10.25 -39.06 -27.06
C ILE A 266 -11.09 -38.26 -28.07
N ASN A 267 -10.64 -38.15 -29.32
CA ASN A 267 -11.31 -37.36 -30.35
C ASN A 267 -12.72 -37.89 -30.65
N LYS A 268 -12.88 -39.22 -30.79
CA LYS A 268 -14.20 -39.83 -30.98
C LYS A 268 -15.14 -39.47 -29.84
N LYS A 269 -14.66 -39.53 -28.59
CA LYS A 269 -15.51 -39.29 -27.43
C LYS A 269 -15.83 -37.82 -27.19
N ILE A 270 -14.88 -36.92 -27.42
CA ILE A 270 -15.10 -35.47 -27.32
C ILE A 270 -16.03 -34.97 -28.43
N GLN A 271 -15.95 -35.52 -29.65
CA GLN A 271 -16.86 -35.15 -30.74
C GLN A 271 -18.32 -35.55 -30.50
N GLU A 272 -18.60 -36.51 -29.61
CA GLU A 272 -19.97 -36.84 -29.19
C GLU A 272 -20.60 -35.73 -28.33
N ILE A 273 -19.79 -34.87 -27.69
CA ILE A 273 -20.25 -33.88 -26.70
C ILE A 273 -19.97 -32.43 -27.10
N ASN A 274 -19.00 -32.16 -27.98
CA ASN A 274 -18.61 -30.82 -28.40
C ASN A 274 -18.04 -30.81 -29.83
N THR A 275 -18.12 -29.67 -30.51
CA THR A 275 -17.49 -29.43 -31.82
C THR A 275 -16.00 -29.08 -31.75
N THR A 276 -15.38 -29.12 -30.55
CA THR A 276 -13.95 -28.84 -30.33
C THR A 276 -13.05 -29.67 -31.22
N LYS A 277 -12.10 -29.01 -31.91
CA LYS A 277 -11.07 -29.68 -32.69
C LYS A 277 -9.84 -29.95 -31.84
N ILE A 278 -9.39 -31.19 -31.77
CA ILE A 278 -8.18 -31.56 -31.04
C ILE A 278 -6.97 -31.55 -31.99
N HIS A 279 -5.91 -30.85 -31.59
CA HIS A 279 -4.69 -30.71 -32.37
C HIS A 279 -3.47 -31.08 -31.54
N ILE A 280 -2.46 -31.68 -32.17
CA ILE A 280 -1.10 -31.73 -31.61
C ILE A 280 -0.40 -30.41 -31.90
N CYS A 281 0.39 -29.93 -30.94
CA CYS A 281 1.16 -28.69 -31.07
C CYS A 281 2.04 -28.69 -32.34
N LYS A 282 2.27 -27.50 -32.91
CA LYS A 282 3.09 -27.36 -34.12
C LYS A 282 4.52 -26.91 -33.82
N LEU A 283 4.70 -26.09 -32.80
CA LEU A 283 5.97 -25.40 -32.53
C LEU A 283 6.86 -26.18 -31.57
N TRP A 284 6.30 -27.13 -30.80
CA TRP A 284 7.02 -27.94 -29.81
C TRP A 284 7.82 -27.04 -28.85
N ASP A 285 9.11 -27.33 -28.65
CA ASP A 285 10.00 -26.60 -27.74
C ASP A 285 10.12 -25.09 -28.11
N LYS A 286 9.78 -24.71 -29.35
CA LYS A 286 9.80 -23.30 -29.78
C LYS A 286 8.57 -22.50 -29.34
N ALA A 287 7.49 -23.16 -28.90
CA ALA A 287 6.25 -22.49 -28.51
C ALA A 287 6.49 -21.54 -27.33
N ALA A 288 7.14 -22.02 -26.26
CA ALA A 288 7.41 -21.23 -25.07
C ALA A 288 8.29 -20.00 -25.36
N ILE A 289 9.33 -20.18 -26.18
CA ILE A 289 10.22 -19.09 -26.64
C ILE A 289 9.42 -18.00 -27.37
N ILE A 290 8.59 -18.40 -28.34
CA ILE A 290 7.79 -17.47 -29.14
C ILE A 290 6.76 -16.77 -28.25
N GLY A 291 6.05 -17.50 -27.38
CA GLY A 291 5.05 -16.91 -26.51
C GLY A 291 5.64 -15.93 -25.49
N ALA A 292 6.80 -16.24 -24.92
CA ALA A 292 7.52 -15.33 -24.03
C ALA A 292 7.89 -14.02 -24.75
N ALA A 293 8.45 -14.10 -25.96
CA ALA A 293 8.79 -12.93 -26.76
C ALA A 293 7.56 -12.07 -27.13
N ILE A 294 6.42 -12.71 -27.41
CA ILE A 294 5.16 -12.01 -27.70
C ILE A 294 4.59 -11.34 -26.46
N ASN A 295 4.67 -12.01 -25.31
CA ASN A 295 4.31 -11.40 -24.03
C ASN A 295 5.15 -10.15 -23.76
N ALA A 296 6.46 -10.22 -24.00
CA ALA A 296 7.34 -9.06 -23.89
C ALA A 296 6.95 -7.94 -24.88
N SER A 297 6.61 -8.27 -26.12
CA SER A 297 6.12 -7.29 -27.11
C SER A 297 4.83 -6.60 -26.64
N ASN A 298 3.87 -7.37 -26.13
CA ASN A 298 2.59 -6.83 -25.65
C ASN A 298 2.79 -5.97 -24.40
N SER A 299 3.60 -6.45 -23.45
CA SER A 299 3.92 -5.72 -22.22
C SER A 299 4.67 -4.42 -22.49
N LEU A 300 5.60 -4.41 -23.45
CA LEU A 300 6.31 -3.20 -23.87
C LEU A 300 5.34 -2.15 -24.43
N LYS A 301 4.39 -2.56 -25.28
CA LYS A 301 3.35 -1.65 -25.81
C LYS A 301 2.44 -1.08 -24.72
N ASN A 302 2.20 -1.84 -23.66
CA ASN A 302 1.38 -1.40 -22.53
C ASN A 302 2.20 -0.56 -21.52
N GLN A 303 3.52 -0.68 -21.49
CA GLN A 303 4.37 0.09 -20.58
C GLN A 303 4.25 1.60 -20.81
N ASP A 304 4.11 2.04 -22.06
CA ASP A 304 3.88 3.44 -22.41
C ASP A 304 2.57 3.99 -21.80
N LEU A 305 1.57 3.14 -21.57
CA LEU A 305 0.32 3.54 -20.90
C LEU A 305 0.49 3.61 -19.38
N GLU A 306 1.30 2.73 -18.78
CA GLU A 306 1.61 2.73 -17.34
C GLU A 306 2.55 3.89 -16.95
N GLN A 307 3.55 4.24 -17.77
CA GLN A 307 4.47 5.35 -17.49
C GLN A 307 3.80 6.73 -17.47
N ASN A 308 2.61 6.86 -18.06
CA ASN A 308 1.83 8.10 -18.08
C ASN A 308 0.77 8.17 -16.98
N LYS A 309 0.67 7.15 -16.09
CA LYS A 309 -0.24 7.23 -14.95
C LYS A 309 0.31 8.18 -13.90
N GLU A 310 -0.57 9.05 -13.40
CA GLU A 310 -0.28 9.82 -12.20
C GLU A 310 -0.03 8.85 -11.04
N TRP A 311 1.11 8.99 -10.36
CA TRP A 311 1.45 8.10 -9.25
C TRP A 311 0.83 8.51 -7.92
N ARG A 312 0.22 9.71 -7.88
CA ARG A 312 -0.52 10.28 -6.77
C ARG A 312 -1.83 10.84 -7.29
N LYS A 313 -2.94 10.52 -6.64
CA LYS A 313 -4.23 11.14 -6.94
C LYS A 313 -4.53 12.22 -5.91
N THR A 314 -3.98 13.41 -6.13
CA THR A 314 -4.16 14.58 -5.27
C THR A 314 -3.87 15.88 -6.01
N GLN A 315 -4.47 16.97 -5.57
CA GLN A 315 -4.12 18.32 -6.00
C GLN A 315 -3.18 19.02 -5.00
N GLN A 316 -2.82 18.37 -3.89
CA GLN A 316 -1.84 18.88 -2.95
C GLN A 316 -0.43 18.75 -3.53
N TYR A 317 0.35 19.82 -3.42
CA TYR A 317 1.73 19.83 -3.90
C TYR A 317 2.57 18.76 -3.21
N LEU A 318 3.55 18.22 -3.94
CA LEU A 318 4.57 17.39 -3.31
C LEU A 318 5.39 18.26 -2.37
N ALA A 319 5.79 17.66 -1.25
CA ALA A 319 6.73 18.20 -0.31
C ALA A 319 7.96 18.79 -1.04
N PRO A 320 8.35 20.05 -0.79
CA PRO A 320 9.55 20.60 -1.41
C PRO A 320 10.78 19.83 -0.89
N GLU A 321 11.77 19.63 -1.76
CA GLU A 321 13.04 19.02 -1.38
C GLU A 321 13.86 19.95 -0.46
N LYS A 322 13.78 21.26 -0.75
CA LYS A 322 14.48 22.30 -0.01
C LYS A 322 13.52 23.37 0.48
N LYS A 323 13.81 23.90 1.66
CA LYS A 323 13.08 25.02 2.23
C LYS A 323 13.24 26.26 1.37
N VAL A 324 12.13 26.94 1.14
CA VAL A 324 12.10 28.21 0.40
C VAL A 324 12.09 29.35 1.42
N ASN A 325 13.13 30.18 1.42
CA ASN A 325 13.27 31.31 2.33
C ASN A 325 12.52 32.54 1.80
N ASN A 326 11.19 32.52 1.87
CA ASN A 326 10.35 33.69 1.61
C ASN A 326 9.66 34.14 2.90
N GLU A 327 9.29 35.42 2.98
CA GLU A 327 8.31 35.85 3.99
C GLU A 327 6.98 35.17 3.65
N ILE A 328 6.55 34.26 4.53
CA ILE A 328 5.31 33.50 4.41
C ILE A 328 4.38 33.86 5.56
N THR A 329 3.10 34.04 5.26
CA THR A 329 2.06 34.30 6.27
C THR A 329 1.47 33.03 6.88
N TYR A 330 1.78 31.87 6.30
CA TYR A 330 1.49 30.54 6.83
C TYR A 330 2.51 29.53 6.26
N ASP A 331 3.14 28.73 7.12
CA ASP A 331 4.10 27.68 6.75
C ASP A 331 3.42 26.30 6.67
N ALA A 332 3.25 25.80 5.46
CA ALA A 332 2.74 24.45 5.19
C ALA A 332 3.82 23.36 5.29
N TYR A 333 5.10 23.73 5.39
CA TYR A 333 6.24 22.81 5.48
C TYR A 333 7.17 23.20 6.64
N PRO A 334 6.62 23.27 7.88
CA PRO A 334 7.39 23.63 9.05
C PRO A 334 8.46 22.58 9.32
N SER A 335 9.65 23.03 9.73
CA SER A 335 10.80 22.15 9.91
C SER A 335 11.53 22.39 11.23
N PHE A 336 12.12 21.32 11.76
CA PHE A 336 12.95 21.34 12.96
C PHE A 336 14.43 21.29 12.60
N PRO A 337 15.27 22.22 13.09
CA PRO A 337 16.67 22.29 12.68
C PRO A 337 17.51 21.16 13.31
N LEU A 338 18.36 20.51 12.50
CA LEU A 338 19.35 19.52 12.94
C LEU A 338 20.78 20.06 13.00
N GLY A 339 21.02 21.25 12.48
CA GLY A 339 22.36 21.79 12.23
C GLY A 339 22.83 21.52 10.80
N GLU A 340 24.13 21.60 10.57
CA GLU A 340 24.74 21.44 9.24
C GLU A 340 25.16 20.00 8.96
N ASN A 341 25.12 19.61 7.68
CA ASN A 341 25.60 18.34 7.11
C ASN A 341 24.94 17.07 7.69
N LYS A 342 23.67 17.15 8.10
CA LYS A 342 22.93 16.03 8.69
C LYS A 342 22.03 15.30 7.70
N ILE A 343 21.50 16.01 6.70
CA ILE A 343 20.68 15.42 5.64
C ILE A 343 21.48 15.37 4.35
N LYS A 344 21.48 14.20 3.71
CA LYS A 344 22.06 13.95 2.40
C LYS A 344 20.97 13.75 1.35
N ALA A 345 21.32 13.97 0.10
CA ALA A 345 20.40 13.88 -1.03
C ALA A 345 21.00 13.10 -2.19
N GLY A 346 20.15 12.35 -2.89
CA GLY A 346 20.47 11.74 -4.17
C GLY A 346 21.02 10.32 -4.09
N ILE A 347 20.83 9.58 -5.18
CA ILE A 347 21.22 8.17 -5.29
C ILE A 347 22.73 7.96 -5.21
N GLU A 348 23.53 8.94 -5.65
CA GLU A 348 24.99 8.84 -5.64
C GLU A 348 25.55 8.85 -4.20
N GLU A 349 25.07 9.76 -3.36
CA GLU A 349 25.46 9.78 -1.94
C GLU A 349 24.95 8.54 -1.21
N PHE A 350 23.75 8.06 -1.56
CA PHE A 350 23.21 6.84 -0.97
C PHE A 350 24.05 5.60 -1.35
N ALA A 351 24.42 5.48 -2.63
CA ALA A 351 25.32 4.42 -3.10
C ALA A 351 26.70 4.45 -2.42
N THR A 352 27.23 5.63 -2.12
CA THR A 352 28.50 5.80 -1.38
C THR A 352 28.43 5.23 0.04
N TRP A 353 27.27 5.26 0.68
CA TRP A 353 27.08 4.60 1.96
C TRP A 353 26.92 3.08 1.77
N ILE A 354 26.10 2.65 0.81
CA ILE A 354 25.81 1.23 0.54
C ILE A 354 27.08 0.44 0.22
N GLU A 355 28.02 0.99 -0.57
CA GLU A 355 29.24 0.29 -0.98
C GLU A 355 30.24 0.00 0.16
N GLN A 356 30.00 0.56 1.35
CA GLN A 356 30.79 0.31 2.56
C GLN A 356 30.41 -1.01 3.24
N HIS A 357 29.29 -1.61 2.83
CA HIS A 357 28.70 -2.77 3.47
C HIS A 357 28.55 -3.93 2.47
N LYS A 358 28.89 -5.15 2.92
CA LYS A 358 28.73 -6.36 2.10
C LYS A 358 27.28 -6.87 2.08
N ASN A 359 26.57 -6.72 3.18
CA ASN A 359 25.17 -7.11 3.32
C ASN A 359 24.41 -5.90 3.86
N ILE A 360 23.24 -5.61 3.31
CA ILE A 360 22.36 -4.51 3.73
C ILE A 360 20.94 -5.03 3.84
N THR A 361 20.24 -4.61 4.89
CA THR A 361 18.79 -4.81 5.05
C THR A 361 18.09 -3.49 4.76
N ILE A 362 17.21 -3.45 3.76
CA ILE A 362 16.37 -2.28 3.45
C ILE A 362 14.92 -2.62 3.83
N ASP A 363 14.52 -2.19 5.01
CA ASP A 363 13.14 -2.30 5.50
C ASP A 363 12.36 -1.02 5.14
N GLY A 364 11.04 -1.03 5.30
CA GLY A 364 10.26 0.17 5.07
C GLY A 364 8.76 -0.02 5.17
N TYR A 365 8.05 1.09 4.98
CA TYR A 365 6.60 1.15 5.08
C TYR A 365 5.91 0.64 3.80
N VAL A 366 4.63 0.30 3.91
CA VAL A 366 3.81 -0.03 2.74
C VAL A 366 3.69 1.19 1.82
N GLY A 367 3.72 0.97 0.50
CA GLY A 367 3.62 2.01 -0.54
C GLY A 367 4.96 2.52 -1.08
N VAL A 368 6.09 2.04 -0.56
CA VAL A 368 7.43 2.31 -1.11
C VAL A 368 7.57 1.70 -2.51
N PHE A 369 8.16 2.42 -3.46
CA PHE A 369 8.41 1.94 -4.82
C PHE A 369 9.73 1.17 -4.92
N TRP A 370 9.74 -0.07 -4.43
CA TRP A 370 10.92 -0.94 -4.40
C TRP A 370 11.60 -1.11 -5.76
N ASP A 371 10.82 -1.34 -6.82
CA ASP A 371 11.37 -1.52 -8.18
C ASP A 371 12.17 -0.31 -8.67
N HIS A 372 11.72 0.90 -8.33
CA HIS A 372 12.39 2.15 -8.70
C HIS A 372 13.70 2.33 -7.94
N LEU A 373 13.69 2.01 -6.64
CA LEU A 373 14.90 1.98 -5.82
C LEU A 373 15.92 0.98 -6.37
N ILE A 374 15.49 -0.26 -6.64
CA ILE A 374 16.34 -1.32 -7.20
C ILE A 374 16.97 -0.84 -8.50
N GLU A 375 16.16 -0.32 -9.43
CA GLU A 375 16.65 0.14 -10.72
C GLU A 375 17.71 1.23 -10.59
N LYS A 376 17.44 2.28 -9.81
CA LYS A 376 18.35 3.42 -9.67
C LYS A 376 19.63 3.08 -8.91
N LEU A 377 19.50 2.37 -7.79
CA LEU A 377 20.66 2.03 -6.98
C LEU A 377 21.54 1.01 -7.68
N ASP A 378 20.95 0.02 -8.34
CA ASP A 378 21.69 -1.00 -9.07
C ASP A 378 22.45 -0.41 -10.27
N GLN A 379 21.83 0.53 -11.01
CA GLN A 379 22.51 1.27 -12.08
C GLN A 379 23.73 2.04 -11.56
N GLU A 380 23.59 2.76 -10.44
CA GLU A 380 24.69 3.54 -9.86
C GLU A 380 25.79 2.64 -9.29
N LEU A 381 25.45 1.55 -8.58
CA LEU A 381 26.44 0.58 -8.07
C LEU A 381 27.16 -0.16 -9.21
N THR A 382 26.45 -0.50 -10.29
CA THR A 382 27.05 -1.12 -11.49
C THR A 382 28.01 -0.15 -12.17
N LYS A 383 27.67 1.14 -12.29
CA LYS A 383 28.56 2.20 -12.80
C LYS A 383 29.84 2.33 -11.97
N ARG A 384 29.78 2.00 -10.67
CA ARG A 384 30.93 1.94 -9.76
C ARG A 384 31.69 0.61 -9.79
N GLY A 385 31.31 -0.31 -10.68
CA GLY A 385 31.96 -1.61 -10.86
C GLY A 385 31.64 -2.63 -9.76
N LYS A 386 30.55 -2.45 -9.01
CA LYS A 386 30.12 -3.39 -7.96
C LYS A 386 29.20 -4.46 -8.55
N THR A 387 29.39 -5.69 -8.11
CA THR A 387 28.43 -6.79 -8.31
C THR A 387 27.44 -6.81 -7.15
N VAL A 388 26.14 -6.74 -7.47
CA VAL A 388 25.06 -6.60 -6.48
C VAL A 388 24.05 -7.72 -6.66
N ARG A 389 23.51 -8.28 -5.57
CA ARG A 389 22.37 -9.21 -5.55
C ARG A 389 21.23 -8.64 -4.72
N TRP A 390 20.02 -8.74 -5.27
CA TRP A 390 18.80 -8.23 -4.67
C TRP A 390 17.87 -9.37 -4.26
N PHE A 391 17.44 -9.36 -3.02
CA PHE A 391 16.49 -10.31 -2.45
C PHE A 391 15.26 -9.59 -1.91
N HIS A 392 14.08 -10.18 -2.08
CA HIS A 392 12.81 -9.62 -1.63
C HIS A 392 12.13 -10.55 -0.62
N VAL A 393 11.73 -10.02 0.53
CA VAL A 393 11.07 -10.83 1.57
C VAL A 393 9.67 -11.30 1.19
N ASP A 394 9.02 -10.61 0.25
CA ASP A 394 7.71 -10.97 -0.31
C ASP A 394 7.65 -12.40 -0.84
N ALA A 395 8.78 -12.98 -1.26
CA ALA A 395 8.85 -14.40 -1.66
C ALA A 395 8.52 -15.37 -0.52
N ALA A 396 8.68 -14.94 0.73
CA ALA A 396 8.34 -15.67 1.94
C ALA A 396 7.00 -15.22 2.55
N MET A 397 6.31 -14.24 1.97
CA MET A 397 5.00 -13.79 2.44
C MET A 397 3.94 -14.86 2.16
N LYS A 398 2.94 -14.97 3.03
CA LYS A 398 1.75 -15.78 2.80
C LYS A 398 0.99 -15.25 1.59
N SER A 399 0.23 -16.11 0.94
CA SER A 399 -0.59 -15.72 -0.21
C SER A 399 -1.68 -14.72 0.18
N SER A 400 -2.17 -13.94 -0.79
CA SER A 400 -3.27 -12.98 -0.54
C SER A 400 -4.49 -13.67 0.07
N ASP A 401 -4.82 -14.90 -0.37
CA ASP A 401 -5.96 -15.67 0.13
C ASP A 401 -5.78 -16.06 1.61
N GLU A 402 -4.60 -16.54 1.99
CA GLU A 402 -4.27 -16.86 3.39
C GLU A 402 -4.32 -15.61 4.28
N LEU A 403 -3.84 -14.48 3.77
CA LEU A 403 -3.92 -13.21 4.49
C LEU A 403 -5.36 -12.72 4.62
N ASP A 404 -6.16 -12.78 3.55
CA ASP A 404 -7.54 -12.34 3.57
C ASP A 404 -8.39 -13.20 4.53
N GLU A 405 -8.14 -14.52 4.59
CA GLU A 405 -8.75 -15.41 5.60
C GLU A 405 -8.32 -15.04 7.03
N MET A 406 -7.01 -14.83 7.25
CA MET A 406 -6.47 -14.45 8.56
C MET A 406 -7.06 -13.12 9.06
N LEU A 407 -7.32 -12.18 8.15
CA LEU A 407 -7.72 -10.82 8.48
C LEU A 407 -9.24 -10.62 8.57
N LEU A 408 -10.04 -11.59 8.11
CA LEU A 408 -11.51 -11.51 8.10
C LEU A 408 -12.13 -11.03 9.43
N PRO A 409 -11.66 -11.46 10.63
CA PRO A 409 -12.22 -11.02 11.91
C PRO A 409 -12.08 -9.51 12.21
N TYR A 410 -11.16 -8.82 11.55
CA TYR A 410 -10.81 -7.42 11.83
C TYR A 410 -11.42 -6.43 10.84
N LEU A 411 -12.00 -6.91 9.72
CA LEU A 411 -12.46 -6.04 8.64
C LEU A 411 -13.91 -5.56 8.80
N GLY A 412 -14.63 -5.97 9.85
CA GLY A 412 -16.00 -5.49 10.11
C GLY A 412 -17.06 -5.97 9.10
N GLY A 413 -16.76 -7.01 8.32
CA GLY A 413 -17.66 -7.54 7.29
C GLY A 413 -18.00 -6.51 6.21
N ASP A 414 -19.31 -6.29 5.98
CA ASP A 414 -19.84 -5.38 4.96
C ASP A 414 -19.83 -3.90 5.38
N ASP A 415 -19.42 -3.56 6.61
CA ASP A 415 -19.31 -2.15 7.02
C ASP A 415 -18.29 -1.43 6.11
N PRO A 416 -18.67 -0.33 5.43
CA PRO A 416 -17.81 0.32 4.46
C PRO A 416 -16.65 1.11 5.08
N LEU A 417 -16.68 1.37 6.38
CA LEU A 417 -15.75 2.29 7.05
C LEU A 417 -15.05 1.66 8.26
N PHE A 418 -15.78 0.91 9.09
CA PHE A 418 -15.29 0.46 10.38
C PHE A 418 -14.84 -1.00 10.38
N GLY A 419 -13.69 -1.23 11.01
CA GLY A 419 -13.14 -2.54 11.34
C GLY A 419 -12.80 -2.60 12.84
N LYS A 420 -11.92 -3.52 13.23
CA LYS A 420 -11.44 -3.66 14.60
C LYS A 420 -9.92 -3.77 14.61
N ILE A 421 -9.27 -3.08 15.54
CA ILE A 421 -7.80 -3.10 15.67
C ILE A 421 -7.32 -4.54 15.80
N THR A 422 -6.35 -4.92 14.97
CA THR A 422 -5.76 -6.25 14.95
C THR A 422 -4.87 -6.52 16.18
N ASP A 423 -4.80 -7.78 16.59
CA ASP A 423 -3.86 -8.29 17.59
C ASP A 423 -2.66 -9.04 16.96
N LYS A 424 -2.54 -9.00 15.63
CA LYS A 424 -1.47 -9.63 14.85
C LYS A 424 -0.16 -8.85 14.92
N ASP A 425 0.92 -9.55 14.54
CA ASP A 425 2.25 -9.00 14.36
C ASP A 425 2.70 -9.10 12.90
N LEU A 426 3.62 -8.25 12.46
CA LEU A 426 4.08 -8.25 11.07
C LEU A 426 4.64 -9.61 10.64
N ILE A 427 5.25 -10.36 11.57
CA ILE A 427 5.75 -11.73 11.30
C ILE A 427 4.63 -12.69 10.88
N ASP A 428 3.37 -12.43 11.25
CA ASP A 428 2.22 -13.24 10.84
C ASP A 428 1.93 -13.13 9.33
N TRP A 429 2.52 -12.16 8.62
CA TRP A 429 2.43 -12.09 7.16
C TRP A 429 3.33 -13.10 6.48
N PHE A 430 4.29 -13.70 7.20
CA PHE A 430 5.35 -14.49 6.59
C PHE A 430 5.29 -15.97 6.99
N ASP A 431 5.77 -16.81 6.07
CA ASP A 431 6.28 -18.13 6.40
C ASP A 431 7.71 -17.96 6.95
N THR A 432 7.84 -18.17 8.27
CA THR A 432 9.11 -17.94 8.98
C THR A 432 10.21 -18.91 8.57
N GLU A 433 9.88 -20.10 8.07
CA GLU A 433 10.88 -21.04 7.56
C GLU A 433 11.39 -20.58 6.20
N LYS A 434 10.50 -20.08 5.33
CA LYS A 434 10.89 -19.48 4.05
C LYS A 434 11.75 -18.22 4.22
N LEU A 435 11.44 -17.35 5.18
CA LEU A 435 12.27 -16.16 5.46
C LEU A 435 13.73 -16.54 5.73
N LYS A 436 13.96 -17.61 6.50
CA LYS A 436 15.32 -18.11 6.84
C LYS A 436 16.08 -18.67 5.63
N LEU A 437 15.40 -18.97 4.52
CA LEU A 437 16.04 -19.45 3.29
C LEU A 437 16.70 -18.33 2.49
N ILE A 438 16.25 -17.09 2.67
CA ILE A 438 16.81 -15.93 1.98
C ILE A 438 18.15 -15.57 2.64
N LYS A 439 19.26 -15.92 1.99
CA LYS A 439 20.62 -15.77 2.52
C LYS A 439 21.52 -14.98 1.56
N PRO A 440 22.50 -14.23 2.08
CA PRO A 440 23.45 -13.53 1.23
C PRO A 440 24.22 -14.46 0.30
N ASP A 441 24.41 -14.05 -0.95
CA ASP A 441 25.29 -14.69 -1.92
C ASP A 441 26.74 -14.25 -1.65
N THR A 442 27.60 -15.21 -1.33
CA THR A 442 29.00 -14.93 -0.97
C THR A 442 29.86 -14.55 -2.19
N SER A 443 29.36 -14.78 -3.41
CA SER A 443 30.08 -14.58 -4.67
C SER A 443 30.02 -13.16 -5.23
N VAL A 444 29.24 -12.26 -4.62
CA VAL A 444 29.09 -10.86 -5.03
C VAL A 444 29.64 -9.88 -4.00
N ASP A 445 29.87 -8.64 -4.43
CA ASP A 445 30.39 -7.57 -3.58
C ASP A 445 29.36 -7.11 -2.55
N ILE A 446 28.09 -7.00 -2.97
CA ILE A 446 27.00 -6.41 -2.18
C ILE A 446 25.74 -7.29 -2.29
N ASN A 447 25.15 -7.63 -1.14
CA ASN A 447 23.85 -8.28 -1.03
C ASN A 447 22.87 -7.33 -0.36
N ILE A 448 21.69 -7.19 -0.93
CA ILE A 448 20.63 -6.34 -0.41
C ILE A 448 19.37 -7.19 -0.27
N ILE A 449 18.84 -7.31 0.94
CA ILE A 449 17.50 -7.84 1.20
C ILE A 449 16.54 -6.70 1.48
N LEU A 450 15.36 -6.71 0.87
CA LEU A 450 14.40 -5.62 0.99
C LEU A 450 12.94 -6.05 1.00
N GLY A 451 12.08 -5.10 1.37
CA GLY A 451 10.63 -5.22 1.44
C GLY A 451 10.10 -4.85 2.83
N CYS A 452 8.79 -4.75 2.96
CA CYS A 452 8.17 -4.48 4.26
C CYS A 452 8.46 -5.63 5.23
N GLY A 453 9.15 -5.36 6.34
CA GLY A 453 9.57 -6.41 7.27
C GLY A 453 10.88 -7.11 6.90
N ALA A 454 11.71 -6.52 6.03
CA ALA A 454 13.00 -7.10 5.62
C ALA A 454 13.90 -7.50 6.81
N SER A 455 13.86 -6.72 7.90
CA SER A 455 14.63 -7.00 9.13
C SER A 455 14.20 -8.28 9.87
N LEU A 456 13.00 -8.81 9.61
CA LEU A 456 12.54 -10.09 10.14
C LEU A 456 13.34 -11.28 9.58
N ALA A 457 14.06 -11.10 8.47
CA ALA A 457 15.00 -12.10 7.97
C ALA A 457 16.28 -12.20 8.82
N GLN A 458 16.49 -11.28 9.77
CA GLN A 458 17.58 -11.29 10.76
C GLN A 458 18.99 -11.41 10.15
N TRP A 459 19.22 -10.75 9.01
CA TRP A 459 20.56 -10.63 8.45
C TRP A 459 21.46 -9.82 9.40
N GLN A 460 22.70 -10.26 9.59
CA GLN A 460 23.72 -9.45 10.25
C GLN A 460 24.21 -8.37 9.27
N ALA A 461 23.46 -7.28 9.20
CA ALA A 461 23.63 -6.19 8.27
C ALA A 461 23.10 -4.88 8.89
N PRO A 462 23.62 -3.72 8.48
CA PRO A 462 22.98 -2.46 8.84
C PRO A 462 21.58 -2.36 8.22
N VAL A 463 20.70 -1.63 8.92
CA VAL A 463 19.29 -1.47 8.56
C VAL A 463 19.06 -0.07 8.00
N VAL A 464 18.62 -0.01 6.75
CA VAL A 464 18.05 1.19 6.14
C VAL A 464 16.54 1.11 6.23
N TYR A 465 15.88 2.15 6.71
CA TYR A 465 14.42 2.23 6.77
C TYR A 465 13.89 3.28 5.80
N PHE A 466 13.03 2.87 4.87
CA PHE A 466 12.30 3.77 3.98
C PHE A 466 10.94 4.10 4.61
N ASP A 467 10.76 5.35 5.03
CA ASP A 467 9.49 5.81 5.58
C ASP A 467 8.67 6.57 4.53
N LEU A 468 7.36 6.47 4.68
CA LEU A 468 6.39 7.13 3.83
C LEU A 468 5.27 7.71 4.70
N PRO A 469 5.08 9.04 4.74
CA PRO A 469 3.95 9.64 5.41
C PRO A 469 2.61 9.07 4.92
N LYS A 470 1.66 8.85 5.83
CA LYS A 470 0.42 8.11 5.52
C LYS A 470 -0.51 8.87 4.58
N ASN A 471 -0.52 10.19 4.60
CA ASN A 471 -1.21 11.00 3.59
C ASN A 471 -0.67 10.73 2.18
N GLU A 472 0.65 10.63 2.02
CA GLU A 472 1.27 10.30 0.73
C GLU A 472 0.93 8.86 0.29
N LEU A 473 0.98 7.89 1.22
CA LEU A 473 0.50 6.54 0.97
C LEU A 473 -0.95 6.52 0.46
N GLN A 474 -1.84 7.31 1.06
CA GLN A 474 -3.23 7.42 0.62
C GLN A 474 -3.34 7.97 -0.81
N PHE A 475 -2.56 8.99 -1.16
CA PHE A 475 -2.57 9.54 -2.53
C PHE A 475 -2.10 8.50 -3.55
N ARG A 476 -1.11 7.68 -3.23
CA ARG A 476 -0.65 6.57 -4.07
C ARG A 476 -1.67 5.46 -4.19
N ALA A 477 -2.32 5.10 -3.09
CA ALA A 477 -3.38 4.10 -3.09
C ALA A 477 -4.58 4.54 -3.94
N ARG A 478 -5.01 5.80 -3.83
CA ARG A 478 -6.09 6.38 -4.65
C ARG A 478 -5.74 6.45 -6.14
N ALA A 479 -4.45 6.49 -6.49
CA ALA A 479 -3.95 6.38 -7.86
C ALA A 479 -3.81 4.93 -8.35
N GLY A 480 -4.02 3.93 -7.48
CA GLY A 480 -3.80 2.52 -7.80
C GLY A 480 -2.33 2.11 -7.82
N MET A 481 -1.43 2.91 -7.24
CA MET A 481 0.01 2.65 -7.20
C MET A 481 0.50 1.98 -5.91
N ALA A 482 -0.35 1.92 -4.88
CA ALA A 482 -0.08 1.21 -3.63
C ALA A 482 -1.28 0.34 -3.25
N THR A 483 -1.01 -0.85 -2.73
CA THR A 483 -2.02 -1.79 -2.22
C THR A 483 -1.79 -2.04 -0.73
N ASN A 484 -2.77 -2.70 -0.08
CA ASN A 484 -2.59 -3.20 1.28
C ASN A 484 -1.44 -4.21 1.38
N LEU A 485 -0.83 -4.31 2.55
CA LEU A 485 0.33 -5.16 2.79
C LEU A 485 0.03 -6.63 2.44
N GLY A 486 0.78 -7.17 1.46
CA GLY A 486 0.64 -8.54 0.95
C GLY A 486 -0.52 -8.78 -0.01
N SER A 487 -1.30 -7.75 -0.35
CA SER A 487 -2.37 -7.86 -1.34
C SER A 487 -1.86 -7.57 -2.75
N LYS A 488 -2.21 -8.45 -3.69
CA LYS A 488 -1.95 -8.27 -5.13
C LYS A 488 -3.07 -7.51 -5.84
N ASN A 489 -4.20 -7.28 -5.18
CA ASN A 489 -5.40 -6.72 -5.78
C ASN A 489 -5.57 -5.26 -5.38
N ILE A 490 -5.92 -4.41 -6.35
CA ILE A 490 -6.40 -3.07 -6.08
C ILE A 490 -7.89 -3.20 -5.75
N ILE A 491 -8.25 -2.98 -4.48
CA ILE A 491 -9.64 -2.90 -4.02
C ILE A 491 -10.07 -1.43 -3.95
N ASP A 492 -11.35 -1.19 -3.68
CA ASP A 492 -11.84 0.19 -3.58
C ASP A 492 -11.15 0.96 -2.43
N ASN A 493 -10.97 2.26 -2.63
CA ASN A 493 -10.21 3.12 -1.71
C ASN A 493 -10.72 3.09 -0.25
N ARG A 494 -12.03 2.87 -0.02
CA ARG A 494 -12.58 2.83 1.34
C ARG A 494 -12.16 1.56 2.05
N ARG A 495 -12.27 0.41 1.38
CA ARG A 495 -11.78 -0.87 1.92
C ARG A 495 -10.27 -0.87 2.10
N THR A 496 -9.52 -0.26 1.17
CA THR A 496 -8.07 -0.09 1.28
C THR A 496 -7.69 0.70 2.53
N TYR A 497 -8.30 1.87 2.73
CA TYR A 497 -8.08 2.70 3.92
C TYR A 497 -8.49 1.99 5.21
N LYS A 498 -9.65 1.31 5.22
CA LYS A 498 -10.11 0.52 6.37
C LYS A 498 -9.08 -0.53 6.79
N ARG A 499 -8.57 -1.33 5.85
CA ARG A 499 -7.53 -2.32 6.15
C ARG A 499 -6.22 -1.65 6.58
N PHE A 500 -5.84 -0.53 5.97
CA PHE A 500 -4.68 0.24 6.44
C PHE A 500 -4.82 0.64 7.92
N PHE A 501 -5.92 1.30 8.28
CA PHE A 501 -6.13 1.83 9.63
C PHE A 501 -6.19 0.74 10.69
N PHE A 502 -6.99 -0.31 10.47
CA PHE A 502 -7.26 -1.32 11.50
C PHE A 502 -6.24 -2.47 11.53
N VAL A 503 -5.46 -2.64 10.47
CA VAL A 503 -4.55 -3.79 10.31
C VAL A 503 -3.15 -3.34 9.93
N ASP A 504 -2.93 -2.88 8.70
CA ASP A 504 -1.58 -2.76 8.14
C ASP A 504 -0.76 -1.72 8.92
N TRP A 505 -1.32 -0.55 9.21
CA TRP A 505 -0.63 0.50 9.97
C TRP A 505 -0.32 0.05 11.40
N VAL A 506 -1.20 -0.73 12.02
CA VAL A 506 -1.00 -1.26 13.38
C VAL A 506 0.23 -2.15 13.43
N VAL A 507 0.31 -3.15 12.54
CA VAL A 507 1.42 -4.12 12.55
C VAL A 507 2.72 -3.50 12.05
N LEU A 508 2.66 -2.61 11.07
CA LEU A 508 3.83 -1.90 10.56
C LEU A 508 4.38 -0.89 11.59
N ASN A 509 3.52 -0.20 12.34
CA ASN A 509 3.95 0.72 13.39
C ASN A 509 4.56 -0.02 14.58
N LYS A 510 4.01 -1.18 14.96
CA LYS A 510 4.62 -2.04 15.98
C LYS A 510 6.03 -2.49 15.56
N HIS A 511 6.18 -2.99 14.33
CA HIS A 511 7.48 -3.37 13.77
C HIS A 511 8.46 -2.18 13.70
N LYS A 512 7.99 -1.02 13.20
CA LYS A 512 8.76 0.23 13.13
C LYS A 512 9.32 0.63 14.50
N ASN A 513 8.50 0.55 15.55
CA ASN A 513 8.92 0.83 16.92
C ASN A 513 10.00 -0.17 17.40
N GLU A 514 9.82 -1.46 17.13
CA GLU A 514 10.76 -2.51 17.53
C GLU A 514 12.15 -2.35 16.88
N ILE A 515 12.21 -1.90 15.62
CA ILE A 515 13.47 -1.76 14.88
C ILE A 515 14.10 -0.37 14.96
N LEU A 516 13.38 0.66 15.40
CA LEU A 516 13.90 2.04 15.54
C LEU A 516 15.30 2.13 16.20
N PRO A 517 15.61 1.37 17.29
CA PRO A 517 16.93 1.42 17.90
C PRO A 517 18.08 0.94 17.01
N VAL A 518 17.79 0.12 15.99
CA VAL A 518 18.79 -0.49 15.10
C VAL A 518 18.77 0.07 13.68
N ILE A 519 17.96 1.08 13.39
CA ILE A 519 18.01 1.81 12.11
C ILE A 519 19.36 2.55 12.02
N ASP A 520 20.13 2.27 10.97
CA ASP A 520 21.39 2.92 10.64
C ASP A 520 21.20 4.13 9.70
N LEU A 521 20.25 4.03 8.77
CA LEU A 521 19.82 5.14 7.89
C LEU A 521 18.29 5.21 7.82
N ILE A 522 17.75 6.42 7.87
CA ILE A 522 16.35 6.71 7.55
C ILE A 522 16.27 7.43 6.20
N VAL A 523 15.33 7.03 5.35
CA VAL A 523 15.12 7.58 4.01
C VAL A 523 13.68 8.08 3.86
N ASP A 524 13.51 9.32 3.40
CA ASP A 524 12.21 9.88 2.98
C ASP A 524 11.92 9.46 1.54
N GLU A 525 10.88 8.62 1.36
CA GLU A 525 10.54 8.03 0.07
C GLU A 525 9.54 8.88 -0.75
N GLN A 526 9.07 10.02 -0.23
CA GLN A 526 8.11 10.88 -0.95
C GLN A 526 8.60 11.31 -2.35
N ARG A 527 9.92 11.35 -2.58
CA ARG A 527 10.54 11.69 -3.88
C ARG A 527 11.29 10.48 -4.41
N PRO A 528 10.62 9.56 -5.15
CA PRO A 528 11.27 8.37 -5.67
C PRO A 528 12.45 8.72 -6.59
N ASP A 529 12.46 9.92 -7.19
CA ASP A 529 13.56 10.36 -8.04
C ASP A 529 14.77 10.94 -7.33
N ASN A 530 14.62 11.35 -6.06
CA ASN A 530 15.67 12.01 -5.29
C ASN A 530 15.48 11.74 -3.80
N TYR A 531 16.14 10.69 -3.30
CA TYR A 531 16.05 10.29 -1.91
C TYR A 531 16.77 11.27 -0.99
N LEU A 532 16.08 11.70 0.06
CA LEU A 532 16.67 12.41 1.19
C LEU A 532 16.87 11.43 2.33
N PHE A 533 18.03 11.44 2.96
CA PHE A 533 18.34 10.49 4.03
C PHE A 533 19.28 11.08 5.07
N MET A 534 19.21 10.54 6.29
CA MET A 534 20.13 10.85 7.38
C MET A 534 20.44 9.59 8.18
N THR A 535 21.46 9.64 9.04
CA THR A 535 21.78 8.49 9.89
C THR A 535 20.72 8.30 10.98
N GLY A 536 20.54 7.06 11.43
CA GLY A 536 19.63 6.76 12.53
C GLY A 536 20.02 7.44 13.84
N ASP A 537 21.31 7.70 14.07
CA ASP A 537 21.76 8.47 15.23
C ASP A 537 21.33 9.93 15.15
N GLU A 538 21.42 10.56 13.98
CA GLU A 538 20.93 11.92 13.77
C GLU A 538 19.40 11.97 13.88
N LEU A 539 18.68 10.96 13.39
CA LEU A 539 17.23 10.81 13.63
C LEU A 539 16.92 10.81 15.13
N ARG A 540 17.47 9.85 15.88
CA ARG A 540 17.18 9.68 17.32
C ARG A 540 17.60 10.91 18.15
N SER A 541 18.71 11.53 17.79
CA SER A 541 19.16 12.79 18.39
C SER A 541 18.21 13.94 18.08
N GLY A 542 17.80 14.08 16.82
CA GLY A 542 16.83 15.08 16.37
C GLY A 542 15.47 14.94 17.07
N LEU A 543 14.94 13.73 17.17
CA LEU A 543 13.71 13.42 17.91
C LEU A 543 13.85 13.78 19.40
N SER A 544 14.98 13.44 20.02
CA SER A 544 15.23 13.75 21.42
C SER A 544 15.37 15.24 21.70
N GLN A 545 15.90 16.01 20.73
CA GLN A 545 15.94 17.47 20.79
C GLN A 545 14.54 18.06 20.58
N MET A 546 13.78 17.55 19.62
CA MET A 546 12.40 17.96 19.35
C MET A 546 11.51 17.72 20.58
N ALA A 547 11.64 16.58 21.25
CA ALA A 547 10.90 16.25 22.47
C ALA A 547 11.16 17.20 23.65
N LYS A 548 12.20 18.04 23.58
CA LYS A 548 12.59 19.03 24.61
C LYS A 548 12.35 20.47 24.15
N ASN A 549 11.82 20.67 22.96
CA ASN A 549 11.69 21.97 22.33
C ASN A 549 10.35 22.13 21.63
N VAL A 550 10.01 23.37 21.28
CA VAL A 550 8.82 23.64 20.47
C VAL A 550 9.00 23.02 19.08
N PHE A 551 7.92 22.44 18.55
CA PHE A 551 7.90 21.90 17.19
C PHE A 551 6.50 22.00 16.61
N ARG A 552 6.41 21.81 15.29
CA ARG A 552 5.15 21.75 14.56
C ARG A 552 5.19 20.58 13.56
N PRO A 553 4.18 19.71 13.54
CA PRO A 553 4.07 18.69 12.50
C PRO A 553 3.70 19.32 11.15
N ARG A 554 3.94 18.59 10.07
CA ARG A 554 3.57 19.07 8.73
C ARG A 554 2.06 18.93 8.50
N PRO A 555 1.31 20.01 8.28
CA PRO A 555 -0.12 19.93 7.98
C PRO A 555 -0.40 19.36 6.58
N TRP A 556 -1.60 18.84 6.38
CA TRP A 556 -2.09 18.48 5.05
C TRP A 556 -3.59 18.73 4.93
N PHE A 557 -4.09 18.83 3.69
CA PHE A 557 -5.38 19.44 3.41
C PHE A 557 -6.19 18.56 2.45
N GLU A 558 -7.50 18.49 2.68
CA GLU A 558 -8.40 17.67 1.86
C GLU A 558 -9.66 18.44 1.43
N PRO A 559 -10.04 18.38 0.15
CA PRO A 559 -11.37 18.80 -0.29
C PRO A 559 -12.46 17.90 0.30
N GLY A 560 -13.68 18.41 0.37
CA GLY A 560 -14.82 17.64 0.87
C GLY A 560 -16.17 18.16 0.38
N ALA A 561 -17.20 17.33 0.55
CA ALA A 561 -18.56 17.62 0.08
C ALA A 561 -19.19 18.88 0.71
N TRP A 562 -18.65 19.36 1.82
CA TRP A 562 -19.09 20.56 2.52
C TRP A 562 -18.06 21.69 2.52
N GLY A 563 -16.88 21.45 1.93
CA GLY A 563 -15.71 22.29 2.11
C GLY A 563 -15.90 23.72 1.62
N GLY A 564 -15.15 24.62 2.24
CA GLY A 564 -15.19 26.04 1.99
C GLY A 564 -13.96 26.58 1.27
N THR A 565 -13.85 27.90 1.26
CA THR A 565 -12.76 28.61 0.57
C THR A 565 -11.82 29.39 1.49
N TRP A 566 -12.10 29.48 2.80
CA TRP A 566 -11.30 30.31 3.72
C TRP A 566 -9.84 29.87 3.73
N MET A 567 -9.57 28.57 3.89
CA MET A 567 -8.18 28.08 3.98
C MET A 567 -7.42 28.35 2.68
N LYS A 568 -8.02 27.99 1.53
CA LYS A 568 -7.38 28.23 0.24
C LYS A 568 -7.28 29.72 -0.09
N GLU A 569 -8.01 30.62 0.54
CA GLU A 569 -7.87 32.07 0.31
C GLU A 569 -6.82 32.69 1.25
N GLN A 570 -6.90 32.38 2.55
CA GLN A 570 -6.13 33.04 3.60
C GLN A 570 -4.75 32.41 3.85
N MET A 571 -4.56 31.10 3.58
CA MET A 571 -3.29 30.43 3.77
C MET A 571 -2.45 30.44 2.48
N GLU A 572 -1.28 31.05 2.55
CA GLU A 572 -0.29 31.02 1.47
C GLU A 572 0.31 29.63 1.28
N GLY A 573 0.78 29.33 0.06
CA GLY A 573 1.40 28.03 -0.27
C GLY A 573 0.42 26.89 -0.57
N LEU A 574 -0.88 27.05 -0.30
CA LEU A 574 -1.90 26.08 -0.70
C LEU A 574 -2.24 26.20 -2.19
N ASN A 575 -2.67 25.09 -2.79
CA ASN A 575 -3.14 25.09 -4.17
C ASN A 575 -4.45 25.88 -4.29
N LYS A 576 -4.42 27.00 -5.02
CA LYS A 576 -5.56 27.90 -5.19
C LYS A 576 -6.57 27.41 -6.25
N GLU A 577 -6.18 26.42 -7.07
CA GLU A 577 -7.01 25.85 -8.15
C GLU A 577 -7.95 24.73 -7.67
N VAL A 578 -7.77 24.23 -6.44
CA VAL A 578 -8.72 23.27 -5.85
C VAL A 578 -10.10 23.89 -5.71
N GLU A 579 -11.18 23.14 -5.87
CA GLU A 579 -12.53 23.70 -5.76
C GLU A 579 -12.81 24.26 -4.36
N ASN A 580 -12.54 23.44 -3.34
CA ASN A 580 -12.68 23.78 -1.93
C ASN A 580 -11.62 23.06 -1.09
N LEU A 581 -11.50 23.46 0.18
CA LEU A 581 -10.83 22.69 1.22
C LEU A 581 -11.81 22.54 2.37
N ALA A 582 -12.07 21.29 2.78
CA ALA A 582 -12.93 21.00 3.93
C ALA A 582 -12.10 20.85 5.20
N TRP A 583 -10.98 20.13 5.10
CA TRP A 583 -10.14 19.78 6.24
C TRP A 583 -8.73 20.38 6.11
N SER A 584 -8.22 20.92 7.22
CA SER A 584 -6.77 20.93 7.51
C SER A 584 -6.50 20.03 8.69
N PHE A 585 -5.54 19.13 8.53
CA PHE A 585 -5.04 18.28 9.60
C PHE A 585 -3.77 18.89 10.19
N GLU A 586 -3.93 19.86 11.09
CA GLU A 586 -2.81 20.62 11.67
C GLU A 586 -2.01 19.80 12.69
N LEU A 587 -2.67 18.91 13.45
CA LEU A 587 -2.04 18.03 14.44
C LEU A 587 -2.85 16.74 14.63
N MET A 588 -2.67 15.79 13.72
CA MET A 588 -3.22 14.44 13.73
C MET A 588 -2.07 13.42 13.61
N VAL A 589 -1.45 13.08 14.74
CA VAL A 589 -0.22 12.26 14.80
C VAL A 589 -0.29 10.95 14.02
N LEU A 590 -1.46 10.30 13.99
CA LEU A 590 -1.65 9.07 13.24
C LEU A 590 -1.47 9.24 11.72
N GLU A 591 -1.54 10.44 11.15
CA GLU A 591 -1.37 10.66 9.71
C GLU A 591 -0.31 11.72 9.34
N ASN A 592 0.01 12.66 10.24
CA ASN A 592 1.03 13.68 9.97
C ASN A 592 2.46 13.11 10.04
N GLY A 593 3.35 13.78 9.29
CA GLY A 593 4.78 13.69 9.50
C GLY A 593 5.34 14.87 10.31
N ILE A 594 6.60 14.75 10.68
CA ILE A 594 7.45 15.81 11.22
C ILE A 594 8.64 15.98 10.28
N MET A 595 9.05 17.22 10.05
CA MET A 595 10.08 17.54 9.07
C MET A 595 11.34 18.04 9.77
N PHE A 596 12.49 17.52 9.34
CA PHE A 596 13.79 17.96 9.76
C PHE A 596 14.45 18.82 8.69
N GLU A 597 15.25 19.79 9.11
CA GLU A 597 16.01 20.66 8.23
C GLU A 597 17.52 20.60 8.51
N SER A 598 18.31 20.44 7.44
CA SER A 598 19.77 20.58 7.42
C SER A 598 20.17 21.07 6.03
N ASP A 599 20.96 22.14 5.96
CA ASP A 599 21.42 22.71 4.68
C ASP A 599 20.28 22.99 3.69
N GLN A 600 19.15 23.46 4.22
CA GLN A 600 17.87 23.68 3.55
C GLN A 600 17.15 22.40 3.10
N TYR A 601 17.77 21.22 3.11
CA TYR A 601 17.05 19.98 2.79
C TYR A 601 15.99 19.68 3.83
N LEU A 602 14.84 19.22 3.36
CA LEU A 602 13.67 18.91 4.16
C LEU A 602 13.39 17.41 4.12
N LEU A 603 13.76 16.70 5.18
CA LEU A 603 13.52 15.26 5.32
C LEU A 603 12.34 15.06 6.28
N GLU A 604 11.28 14.43 5.79
CA GLU A 604 10.12 14.10 6.61
C GLU A 604 10.14 12.64 7.07
N VAL A 605 9.72 12.43 8.30
CA VAL A 605 9.39 11.12 8.84
C VAL A 605 7.99 11.18 9.47
N SER A 606 7.31 10.04 9.53
CA SER A 606 6.03 9.91 10.25
C SER A 606 6.19 10.35 11.71
N PHE A 607 5.19 11.08 12.24
CA PHE A 607 5.20 11.58 13.62
C PHE A 607 5.41 10.44 14.63
N ASP A 608 4.86 9.26 14.33
CA ASP A 608 5.02 8.02 15.11
C ASP A 608 6.45 7.82 15.66
N PHE A 609 7.50 8.16 14.91
CA PHE A 609 8.89 8.06 15.37
C PHE A 609 9.18 8.88 16.64
N LEU A 610 8.63 10.09 16.75
CA LEU A 610 8.79 10.93 17.95
C LEU A 610 8.12 10.29 19.16
N MET A 611 6.94 9.71 18.97
CA MET A 611 6.21 9.05 20.05
C MET A 611 6.90 7.76 20.48
N PHE A 612 7.36 6.94 19.54
CA PHE A 612 8.12 5.73 19.84
C PHE A 612 9.41 6.04 20.62
N ASN A 613 10.16 7.08 20.20
CA ASN A 613 11.42 7.43 20.84
C ASN A 613 11.24 8.19 22.18
N ASN A 614 10.24 9.08 22.28
CA ASN A 614 10.17 10.09 23.33
C ASN A 614 8.75 10.41 23.86
N HIS A 615 7.78 9.50 23.75
CA HIS A 615 6.41 9.80 24.24
C HIS A 615 6.36 10.29 25.69
N LYS A 616 7.22 9.79 26.59
CA LYS A 616 7.22 10.23 28.00
C LYS A 616 7.66 11.69 28.14
N GLU A 617 8.71 12.08 27.42
CA GLU A 617 9.21 13.45 27.38
C GLU A 617 8.23 14.41 26.70
N VAL A 618 7.51 13.93 25.69
CA VAL A 618 6.48 14.69 24.99
C VAL A 618 5.25 14.91 25.87
N LEU A 619 4.69 13.81 26.40
CA LEU A 619 3.38 13.79 27.07
C LEU A 619 3.42 14.15 28.56
N GLY A 620 4.53 13.86 29.24
CA GLY A 620 4.68 14.09 30.68
C GLY A 620 3.67 13.27 31.50
N ASP A 621 2.89 13.94 32.35
CA ASP A 621 1.96 13.32 33.30
C ASP A 621 0.96 12.34 32.66
N CYS A 622 0.58 12.55 31.40
CA CYS A 622 -0.40 11.71 30.71
C CYS A 622 0.20 10.54 29.92
N ALA A 623 1.52 10.36 29.95
CA ALA A 623 2.22 9.35 29.14
C ALA A 623 1.76 7.91 29.44
N GLU A 624 1.46 7.58 30.70
CA GLU A 624 0.99 6.22 31.04
C GLU A 624 -0.39 5.91 30.47
N ARG A 625 -1.26 6.92 30.39
CA ARG A 625 -2.63 6.77 29.88
C ARG A 625 -2.67 6.57 28.37
N PHE A 626 -1.85 7.31 27.63
CA PHE A 626 -1.91 7.35 26.16
C PHE A 626 -0.77 6.63 25.46
N GLN A 627 0.31 6.30 26.16
CA GLN A 627 1.47 5.60 25.60
C GLN A 627 2.01 6.32 24.36
N TYR A 628 1.90 5.69 23.18
CA TYR A 628 2.36 6.25 21.91
C TYR A 628 1.32 7.13 21.20
N ASP A 629 0.06 7.10 21.65
CA ASP A 629 -0.99 7.94 21.09
C ASP A 629 -0.81 9.38 21.60
N PHE A 630 -0.75 10.34 20.69
CA PHE A 630 -0.78 11.75 21.07
C PHE A 630 -2.23 12.16 21.34
N PRO A 631 -2.56 12.71 22.51
CA PRO A 631 -3.94 12.74 22.99
C PRO A 631 -4.81 13.83 22.38
N ILE A 632 -4.24 14.97 21.98
CA ILE A 632 -5.00 16.16 21.53
C ILE A 632 -4.72 16.41 20.05
N ARG A 633 -5.78 16.64 19.30
CA ARG A 633 -5.76 17.00 17.88
C ARG A 633 -6.29 18.41 17.68
N PHE A 634 -5.65 19.15 16.78
CA PHE A 634 -6.11 20.44 16.26
C PHE A 634 -6.32 20.27 14.76
N ASP A 635 -7.54 20.47 14.29
CA ASP A 635 -7.89 20.42 12.87
C ASP A 635 -8.74 21.63 12.48
N PHE A 636 -8.68 22.06 11.23
CA PHE A 636 -9.65 23.02 10.69
C PHE A 636 -10.77 22.33 9.95
N LEU A 637 -12.00 22.77 10.24
CA LEU A 637 -13.19 22.46 9.47
C LEU A 637 -13.67 23.76 8.83
N ASP A 638 -13.45 23.88 7.52
CA ASP A 638 -13.80 25.07 6.74
C ASP A 638 -15.13 24.89 6.01
N THR A 639 -16.13 25.64 6.44
CA THR A 639 -17.47 25.70 5.82
C THR A 639 -17.77 27.06 5.20
N PHE A 640 -16.77 27.94 5.02
CA PHE A 640 -16.96 29.25 4.39
C PHE A 640 -17.40 29.11 2.95
N ASP A 641 -18.57 29.69 2.61
CA ASP A 641 -19.18 29.54 1.28
C ASP A 641 -19.47 28.06 0.88
N GLY A 642 -19.35 27.15 1.84
CA GLY A 642 -19.64 25.73 1.69
C GLY A 642 -20.98 25.36 2.32
N GLY A 643 -21.08 24.12 2.80
CA GLY A 643 -22.30 23.57 3.41
C GLY A 643 -22.14 23.27 4.90
N ASN A 644 -23.24 22.89 5.53
CA ASN A 644 -23.23 22.38 6.91
C ASN A 644 -22.38 21.09 7.02
N LEU A 645 -21.78 20.81 8.16
CA LEU A 645 -21.31 19.45 8.45
C LEU A 645 -22.49 18.49 8.63
N SER A 646 -22.23 17.18 8.54
CA SER A 646 -23.24 16.16 8.85
C SER A 646 -23.72 16.28 10.29
N ILE A 647 -25.01 16.02 10.51
CA ILE A 647 -25.55 15.72 11.83
C ILE A 647 -24.95 14.41 12.30
N GLN A 648 -24.24 14.45 13.42
CA GLN A 648 -23.40 13.33 13.86
C GLN A 648 -23.25 13.25 15.37
N CYS A 649 -22.67 12.14 15.84
CA CYS A 649 -22.15 11.99 17.18
C CYS A 649 -20.89 11.11 17.19
N HIS A 650 -20.20 11.08 18.33
CA HIS A 650 -19.03 10.21 18.56
C HIS A 650 -19.37 9.06 19.51
N PRO A 651 -18.67 7.91 19.40
CA PRO A 651 -18.92 6.78 20.27
C PRO A 651 -18.62 7.07 21.74
N THR A 652 -19.27 6.37 22.66
CA THR A 652 -18.86 6.37 24.07
C THR A 652 -17.55 5.58 24.25
N PRO A 653 -16.81 5.80 25.35
CA PRO A 653 -15.61 5.02 25.67
C PRO A 653 -15.82 3.51 25.68
N GLU A 654 -16.95 3.03 26.19
CA GLU A 654 -17.28 1.60 26.21
C GLU A 654 -17.53 1.07 24.80
N TYR A 655 -18.31 1.82 24.01
CA TYR A 655 -18.70 1.40 22.67
C TYR A 655 -17.49 1.29 21.73
N ILE A 656 -16.60 2.28 21.74
CA ILE A 656 -15.44 2.31 20.84
C ILE A 656 -14.46 1.17 21.14
N LYS A 657 -14.30 0.84 22.42
CA LYS A 657 -13.44 -0.24 22.88
C LYS A 657 -13.99 -1.61 22.50
N GLU A 658 -15.27 -1.85 22.75
CA GLU A 658 -15.90 -3.15 22.48
C GLU A 658 -16.00 -3.46 20.98
N ASN A 659 -16.42 -2.48 20.18
CA ASN A 659 -16.73 -2.67 18.77
C ASN A 659 -15.50 -2.51 17.87
N PHE A 660 -14.57 -1.61 18.20
CA PHE A 660 -13.44 -1.28 17.30
C PHE A 660 -12.06 -1.52 17.93
N GLY A 661 -11.98 -1.83 19.23
CA GLY A 661 -10.71 -2.12 19.90
C GLY A 661 -9.86 -0.88 20.21
N MET A 662 -10.45 0.32 20.14
CA MET A 662 -9.71 1.56 20.42
C MET A 662 -9.51 1.78 21.92
N PRO A 663 -8.36 2.35 22.35
CA PRO A 663 -8.05 2.54 23.76
C PRO A 663 -8.82 3.69 24.43
N PHE A 664 -9.28 4.68 23.67
CA PHE A 664 -10.08 5.81 24.13
C PHE A 664 -10.98 6.33 23.01
N THR A 665 -11.90 7.24 23.31
CA THR A 665 -12.90 7.74 22.35
C THR A 665 -12.61 9.14 21.81
N GLN A 666 -13.37 9.53 20.79
CA GLN A 666 -13.44 10.91 20.29
C GLN A 666 -14.32 11.76 21.21
N ASP A 667 -13.69 12.73 21.85
CA ASP A 667 -14.34 13.88 22.47
C ASP A 667 -13.84 15.12 21.73
N GLU A 668 -14.69 16.12 21.54
CA GLU A 668 -14.30 17.31 20.80
C GLU A 668 -14.90 18.61 21.34
N THR A 669 -14.38 19.71 20.81
CA THR A 669 -14.91 21.04 20.99
C THR A 669 -14.78 21.80 19.67
N TYR A 670 -15.76 22.66 19.38
CA TYR A 670 -15.68 23.61 18.28
C TYR A 670 -15.28 24.97 18.81
N TYR A 671 -14.05 25.36 18.53
CA TYR A 671 -13.60 26.72 18.70
C TYR A 671 -13.82 27.48 17.39
N ILE A 672 -14.63 28.53 17.42
CA ILE A 672 -14.95 29.29 16.19
C ILE A 672 -13.79 30.24 15.90
N LEU A 673 -12.84 29.81 15.06
CA LEU A 673 -11.67 30.63 14.70
C LEU A 673 -12.09 31.85 13.89
N ASP A 674 -13.01 31.67 12.94
CA ASP A 674 -13.58 32.75 12.16
C ASP A 674 -14.99 32.38 11.67
N CYS A 675 -15.81 33.38 11.35
CA CYS A 675 -17.16 33.12 10.87
C CYS A 675 -17.78 34.32 10.13
N LYS A 676 -18.80 34.08 9.28
CA LYS A 676 -19.57 35.15 8.60
C LYS A 676 -21.05 34.77 8.44
N ASN A 677 -21.86 35.75 8.04
CA ASN A 677 -23.25 35.54 7.57
C ASN A 677 -24.14 34.72 8.52
N ASP A 678 -24.29 35.17 9.77
CA ASP A 678 -25.13 34.53 10.80
C ASP A 678 -24.83 33.03 10.99
N PRO A 679 -23.57 32.69 11.34
CA PRO A 679 -23.12 31.32 11.44
C PRO A 679 -23.84 30.56 12.56
N LEU A 680 -24.06 29.26 12.36
CA LEU A 680 -24.80 28.40 13.29
C LEU A 680 -23.98 27.20 13.74
N VAL A 681 -24.25 26.71 14.95
CA VAL A 681 -23.84 25.39 15.44
C VAL A 681 -25.08 24.65 15.93
N TYR A 682 -25.30 23.45 15.41
CA TYR A 682 -26.33 22.52 15.88
C TYR A 682 -25.75 21.74 17.06
N LEU A 683 -26.45 21.72 18.20
CA LEU A 683 -25.92 21.13 19.43
C LEU A 683 -27.03 20.73 20.38
N GLY A 684 -27.08 19.45 20.77
CA GLY A 684 -28.09 18.94 21.70
C GLY A 684 -29.50 18.90 21.12
N PHE A 685 -30.39 18.18 21.80
CA PHE A 685 -31.75 17.95 21.32
C PHE A 685 -32.73 19.04 21.75
N GLN A 686 -33.81 19.19 20.99
CA GLN A 686 -34.98 19.95 21.43
C GLN A 686 -35.62 19.35 22.67
N ASP A 687 -36.33 20.17 23.44
CA ASP A 687 -37.09 19.67 24.59
C ASP A 687 -38.19 18.70 24.13
N GLY A 688 -38.40 17.61 24.87
CA GLY A 688 -39.40 16.59 24.55
C GLY A 688 -39.06 15.65 23.38
N VAL A 689 -37.86 15.68 22.80
CA VAL A 689 -37.43 14.74 21.76
C VAL A 689 -37.70 13.28 22.15
N GLN A 690 -38.23 12.48 21.22
CA GLN A 690 -38.43 11.05 21.42
C GLN A 690 -37.41 10.25 20.59
N PRO A 691 -36.58 9.38 21.21
CA PRO A 691 -35.55 8.62 20.50
C PRO A 691 -36.08 7.82 19.31
N GLU A 692 -37.20 7.11 19.49
CA GLU A 692 -37.81 6.29 18.44
C GLU A 692 -38.31 7.13 17.26
N GLU A 693 -38.93 8.29 17.53
CA GLU A 693 -39.41 9.19 16.48
C GLU A 693 -38.24 9.78 15.67
N PHE A 694 -37.14 10.12 16.35
CA PHE A 694 -35.93 10.61 15.68
C PHE A 694 -35.29 9.51 14.83
N HIS A 695 -35.20 8.29 15.34
CA HIS A 695 -34.70 7.13 14.60
C HIS A 695 -35.52 6.85 13.34
N GLU A 696 -36.85 6.77 13.48
CA GLU A 696 -37.76 6.58 12.35
C GLU A 696 -37.62 7.68 11.29
N ALA A 697 -37.47 8.94 11.72
CA ALA A 697 -37.29 10.06 10.81
C ALA A 697 -35.98 9.97 10.01
N LEU A 698 -34.88 9.55 10.66
CA LEU A 698 -33.60 9.32 9.99
C LEU A 698 -33.68 8.17 8.97
N ILE A 699 -34.29 7.05 9.36
CA ILE A 699 -34.46 5.89 8.49
C ILE A 699 -35.34 6.24 7.29
N GLN A 700 -36.44 6.97 7.50
CA GLN A 700 -37.30 7.42 6.42
C GLN A 700 -36.57 8.40 5.50
N SER A 701 -35.82 9.35 6.05
CA SER A 701 -35.00 10.29 5.28
C SER A 701 -34.05 9.56 4.35
N GLN A 702 -33.31 8.57 4.86
CA GLN A 702 -32.36 7.79 4.07
C GLN A 702 -33.06 6.93 3.00
N LYS A 703 -34.16 6.26 3.36
CA LYS A 703 -34.88 5.34 2.49
C LYS A 703 -35.63 6.04 1.36
N GLU A 704 -36.23 7.19 1.66
CA GLU A 704 -37.08 7.94 0.72
C GLU A 704 -36.34 9.11 0.06
N VAL A 705 -35.07 9.34 0.42
CA VAL A 705 -34.27 10.50 -0.03
C VAL A 705 -35.03 11.81 0.23
N LYS A 706 -35.55 11.92 1.45
CA LYS A 706 -36.37 13.06 1.89
C LYS A 706 -35.62 13.85 2.95
N GLU A 707 -35.68 15.17 2.85
CA GLU A 707 -35.01 16.04 3.82
C GLU A 707 -35.57 15.81 5.23
N LEU A 708 -34.67 15.77 6.20
CA LEU A 708 -35.00 15.77 7.62
C LEU A 708 -35.23 17.20 8.08
N ASP A 709 -36.36 17.45 8.75
CA ASP A 709 -36.58 18.68 9.50
C ASP A 709 -35.72 18.66 10.77
N VAL A 710 -34.45 19.05 10.63
CA VAL A 710 -33.45 19.00 11.69
C VAL A 710 -33.86 19.85 12.90
N ASP A 711 -34.45 21.02 12.66
CA ASP A 711 -34.83 21.99 13.69
C ASP A 711 -35.89 21.45 14.66
N LYS A 712 -36.71 20.50 14.19
CA LYS A 712 -37.69 19.78 15.02
C LYS A 712 -37.03 18.95 16.12
N TYR A 713 -35.83 18.43 15.87
CA TYR A 713 -35.17 17.46 16.76
C TYR A 713 -33.95 18.06 17.47
N ILE A 714 -33.22 18.97 16.83
CA ILE A 714 -31.91 19.44 17.28
C ILE A 714 -31.96 20.96 17.49
N GLN A 715 -31.35 21.43 18.59
CA GLN A 715 -31.21 22.86 18.85
C GLN A 715 -30.09 23.46 17.99
N LYS A 716 -30.20 24.76 17.71
CA LYS A 716 -29.17 25.52 16.99
C LYS A 716 -28.88 26.85 17.68
N PHE A 717 -27.62 27.23 17.67
CA PHE A 717 -27.10 28.42 18.33
C PHE A 717 -26.30 29.26 17.35
N THR A 718 -26.45 30.58 17.43
CA THR A 718 -25.62 31.51 16.65
C THR A 718 -24.20 31.50 17.20
N ALA A 719 -23.24 31.18 16.34
CA ALA A 719 -21.83 31.21 16.66
C ALA A 719 -21.25 32.62 16.55
N LYS A 720 -20.24 32.92 17.36
CA LYS A 720 -19.40 34.11 17.21
C LYS A 720 -17.94 33.70 17.20
N LYS A 721 -17.12 34.51 16.54
CA LYS A 721 -15.68 34.39 16.58
C LYS A 721 -15.21 34.31 18.03
N HIS A 722 -14.43 33.27 18.32
CA HIS A 722 -13.86 32.90 19.62
C HIS A 722 -14.82 32.29 20.64
N ASP A 723 -16.02 31.87 20.25
CA ASP A 723 -16.88 30.99 21.05
C ASP A 723 -16.30 29.56 21.10
N LEU A 724 -16.59 28.83 22.19
CA LEU A 724 -16.22 27.43 22.39
C LEU A 724 -17.46 26.59 22.72
N PHE A 725 -17.80 25.67 21.81
CA PHE A 725 -18.87 24.69 22.00
C PHE A 725 -18.28 23.35 22.42
N LEU A 726 -18.90 22.69 23.39
CA LEU A 726 -18.42 21.48 24.02
C LEU A 726 -19.18 20.27 23.50
N ILE A 727 -18.45 19.27 23.01
CA ILE A 727 -19.01 18.07 22.38
C ILE A 727 -18.39 16.83 23.04
N PRO A 728 -18.75 16.52 24.28
CA PRO A 728 -18.43 15.22 24.86
C PRO A 728 -19.08 14.10 24.05
N SER A 729 -18.48 12.91 24.04
CA SER A 729 -18.98 11.72 23.33
C SER A 729 -20.48 11.48 23.54
N GLY A 730 -21.17 11.01 22.49
CA GLY A 730 -22.62 10.83 22.49
C GLY A 730 -23.46 12.12 22.30
N THR A 731 -22.85 13.30 22.19
CA THR A 731 -23.57 14.55 21.89
C THR A 731 -23.97 14.60 20.40
N ILE A 732 -25.23 14.89 20.10
CA ILE A 732 -25.67 15.21 18.74
C ILE A 732 -25.21 16.63 18.37
N HIS A 733 -24.53 16.79 17.24
CA HIS A 733 -23.98 18.08 16.84
C HIS A 733 -23.75 18.18 15.32
N ALA A 734 -23.54 19.42 14.85
CA ALA A 734 -22.95 19.75 13.55
C ALA A 734 -22.55 21.24 13.50
N SER A 735 -21.46 21.57 12.81
CA SER A 735 -21.17 22.96 12.43
C SER A 735 -22.02 23.36 11.21
N GLY A 736 -22.66 24.52 11.27
CA GLY A 736 -23.37 25.10 10.14
C GLY A 736 -22.42 25.78 9.15
N SER A 737 -22.93 26.15 7.98
CA SER A 737 -22.18 26.90 6.95
C SER A 737 -21.60 28.21 7.49
N ASN A 738 -20.53 28.69 6.86
CA ASN A 738 -19.86 29.96 7.15
C ASN A 738 -19.12 30.03 8.51
N ASN A 739 -18.70 28.88 9.02
CA ASN A 739 -17.76 28.75 10.12
C ASN A 739 -16.39 28.24 9.63
N LEU A 740 -15.33 28.76 10.23
CA LEU A 740 -14.02 28.12 10.28
C LEU A 740 -13.84 27.66 11.71
N VAL A 741 -13.96 26.35 11.90
CA VAL A 741 -13.86 25.73 13.22
C VAL A 741 -12.43 25.25 13.40
N LEU A 742 -11.78 25.67 14.49
CA LEU A 742 -10.69 24.91 15.07
C LEU A 742 -11.30 23.81 15.94
N GLU A 743 -11.27 22.59 15.42
CA GLU A 743 -11.68 21.40 16.14
C GLU A 743 -10.54 21.01 17.10
N ILE A 744 -10.79 21.17 18.39
CA ILE A 744 -9.90 20.65 19.44
C ILE A 744 -10.53 19.36 19.93
N SER A 745 -9.94 18.23 19.59
CA SER A 745 -10.50 16.91 19.90
C SER A 745 -9.45 15.94 20.43
N SER A 746 -9.90 14.75 20.81
CA SER A 746 -9.02 13.60 20.96
C SER A 746 -8.68 12.93 19.62
N ALA A 747 -7.63 12.11 19.63
CA ALA A 747 -7.06 11.51 18.42
C ALA A 747 -7.86 10.40 17.69
N PRO A 748 -8.85 9.68 18.26
CA PRO A 748 -9.64 8.69 17.52
C PRO A 748 -10.58 9.33 16.48
N TYR A 749 -10.05 9.85 15.38
CA TYR A 749 -10.75 10.81 14.50
C TYR A 749 -11.71 10.20 13.45
N ILE A 750 -11.54 8.93 13.08
CA ILE A 750 -12.38 8.33 12.04
C ILE A 750 -13.79 7.96 12.55
N PHE A 751 -14.02 8.03 13.86
CA PHE A 751 -15.24 7.55 14.52
C PHE A 751 -16.30 8.65 14.63
N THR A 752 -16.74 9.11 13.46
CA THR A 752 -17.85 10.04 13.31
C THR A 752 -19.08 9.29 12.81
N PHE A 753 -20.08 9.09 13.66
CA PHE A 753 -21.33 8.44 13.27
C PHE A 753 -22.27 9.46 12.63
N LYS A 754 -22.19 9.55 11.32
CA LYS A 754 -23.04 10.43 10.52
C LYS A 754 -24.46 9.89 10.52
N MET A 755 -25.43 10.68 10.94
CA MET A 755 -26.83 10.25 11.01
C MET A 755 -27.66 10.91 9.91
N TYR A 756 -27.36 12.16 9.57
CA TYR A 756 -27.98 12.87 8.45
C TYR A 756 -26.98 13.81 7.79
N ASP A 757 -27.01 13.86 6.47
CA ASP A 757 -26.02 14.60 5.68
C ASP A 757 -26.62 15.52 4.61
N TRP A 758 -27.82 16.03 4.87
CA TRP A 758 -28.48 17.02 3.99
C TRP A 758 -28.71 16.49 2.56
N LEU A 759 -28.86 15.16 2.43
CA LEU A 759 -29.02 14.43 1.16
C LEU A 759 -27.90 14.69 0.13
N ARG A 760 -26.72 15.10 0.59
CA ARG A 760 -25.60 15.43 -0.29
C ARG A 760 -24.92 14.19 -0.84
N LEU A 761 -24.30 14.38 -2.01
CA LEU A 761 -23.42 13.42 -2.63
C LEU A 761 -21.97 13.74 -2.25
N ASP A 762 -21.11 12.72 -2.24
CA ASP A 762 -19.66 12.90 -2.19
C ASP A 762 -19.12 13.45 -3.52
N LEU A 763 -17.81 13.70 -3.55
CA LEU A 763 -17.11 14.22 -4.73
C LEU A 763 -17.14 13.25 -5.93
N ASP A 764 -17.49 11.98 -5.71
CA ASP A 764 -17.69 10.98 -6.76
C ASP A 764 -19.17 10.86 -7.19
N GLY A 765 -20.06 11.72 -6.66
CA GLY A 765 -21.49 11.72 -6.99
C GLY A 765 -22.29 10.59 -6.32
N LYS A 766 -21.78 9.97 -5.26
CA LYS A 766 -22.47 8.90 -4.51
C LYS A 766 -22.99 9.41 -3.16
N PRO A 767 -24.07 8.86 -2.60
CA PRO A 767 -24.46 9.16 -1.23
C PRO A 767 -23.33 8.84 -0.25
N ARG A 768 -23.07 9.74 0.71
CA ARG A 768 -22.09 9.47 1.75
C ARG A 768 -22.58 8.33 2.68
N PRO A 769 -21.69 7.50 3.22
CA PRO A 769 -22.06 6.52 4.24
C PRO A 769 -22.72 7.19 5.45
N ILE A 770 -23.82 6.60 5.92
CA ILE A 770 -24.58 7.00 7.10
C ILE A 770 -24.59 5.84 8.09
N ASN A 771 -24.45 6.14 9.37
CA ASN A 771 -24.23 5.20 10.48
C ASN A 771 -25.32 5.35 11.56
N ILE A 772 -26.59 5.43 11.16
CA ILE A 772 -27.73 5.67 12.07
C ILE A 772 -27.71 4.71 13.27
N GLU A 773 -27.54 3.41 13.04
CA GLU A 773 -27.54 2.41 14.12
C GLU A 773 -26.38 2.57 15.11
N HIS A 774 -25.19 2.93 14.62
CA HIS A 774 -24.06 3.25 15.50
C HIS A 774 -24.36 4.53 16.30
N GLY A 775 -24.89 5.57 15.64
CA GLY A 775 -25.28 6.82 16.28
C GLY A 775 -26.31 6.60 17.38
N MET A 776 -27.42 5.94 17.08
CA MET A 776 -28.51 5.67 18.03
C MET A 776 -28.07 4.92 19.28
N LYS A 777 -27.07 4.02 19.17
CA LYS A 777 -26.49 3.30 20.32
C LYS A 777 -25.62 4.16 21.23
N ASN A 778 -25.20 5.34 20.78
CA ASN A 778 -24.26 6.21 21.48
C ASN A 778 -24.85 7.55 21.91
N LEU A 779 -25.98 7.96 21.31
CA LEU A 779 -26.60 9.25 21.60
C LEU A 779 -27.05 9.41 23.05
N ASN A 780 -26.69 10.53 23.65
CA ASN A 780 -27.19 10.96 24.94
C ASN A 780 -28.38 11.92 24.76
N PHE A 781 -29.60 11.37 24.85
CA PHE A 781 -30.86 12.13 24.74
C PHE A 781 -31.21 12.99 25.97
N GLU A 782 -30.40 12.96 27.03
CA GLU A 782 -30.57 13.87 28.18
C GLU A 782 -29.93 15.24 27.95
N ARG A 783 -29.07 15.39 26.93
CA ARG A 783 -28.53 16.67 26.47
C ARG A 783 -29.57 17.45 25.65
N LYS A 784 -30.63 17.90 26.30
CA LYS A 784 -31.83 18.47 25.65
C LYS A 784 -32.39 19.72 26.34
N GLY A 785 -33.14 20.52 25.60
CA GLY A 785 -33.83 21.69 26.13
C GLY A 785 -32.89 22.66 26.86
N ALA A 786 -33.29 23.11 28.06
CA ALA A 786 -32.59 24.15 28.81
C ALA A 786 -31.22 23.74 29.39
N THR A 787 -30.88 22.44 29.42
CA THR A 787 -29.58 21.98 29.94
C THR A 787 -28.43 22.20 28.96
N VAL A 788 -28.74 22.33 27.66
CA VAL A 788 -27.72 22.42 26.60
C VAL A 788 -26.79 23.61 26.76
N VAL A 789 -27.31 24.81 27.02
CA VAL A 789 -26.48 26.01 27.15
C VAL A 789 -25.48 25.92 28.32
N PRO A 790 -25.90 25.67 29.58
CA PRO A 790 -24.96 25.63 30.71
C PRO A 790 -24.01 24.43 30.69
N GLU A 791 -24.35 23.33 30.01
CA GLU A 791 -23.50 22.13 29.95
C GLU A 791 -22.57 22.10 28.74
N LEU A 792 -23.03 22.60 27.59
CA LEU A 792 -22.36 22.37 26.29
C LEU A 792 -21.87 23.66 25.63
N ILE A 793 -22.06 24.83 26.22
CA ILE A 793 -21.49 26.09 25.72
C ILE A 793 -20.59 26.66 26.81
N SER A 794 -19.30 26.80 26.49
CA SER A 794 -18.32 27.32 27.45
C SER A 794 -18.61 28.78 27.77
N ALA A 795 -18.53 29.12 29.06
CA ALA A 795 -18.63 30.50 29.55
C ALA A 795 -17.23 30.95 30.03
N PRO A 796 -16.46 31.66 29.19
CA PRO A 796 -15.08 32.02 29.53
C PRO A 796 -15.02 33.02 30.68
N TYR A 797 -14.01 32.91 31.54
CA TYR A 797 -13.77 33.87 32.61
C TYR A 797 -12.28 34.13 32.83
N VAL A 798 -11.93 35.36 33.22
CA VAL A 798 -10.54 35.77 33.47
C VAL A 798 -10.05 35.14 34.77
N ILE A 799 -8.90 34.45 34.71
CA ILE A 799 -8.24 33.84 35.87
C ILE A 799 -6.93 34.54 36.24
N ALA A 800 -6.32 35.29 35.31
CA ALA A 800 -5.19 36.16 35.61
C ALA A 800 -5.15 37.35 34.63
N GLN A 801 -4.68 38.51 35.11
CA GLN A 801 -4.47 39.69 34.30
C GLN A 801 -3.26 40.46 34.82
N THR A 802 -2.35 40.82 33.92
CA THR A 802 -1.13 41.60 34.17
C THR A 802 -1.02 42.73 33.15
N GLU A 803 0.04 43.54 33.21
CA GLU A 803 0.33 44.53 32.16
C GLU A 803 0.72 43.87 30.82
N GLU A 804 1.20 42.63 30.86
CA GLU A 804 1.76 41.90 29.73
C GLU A 804 0.76 40.97 29.04
N TYR A 805 -0.19 40.41 29.80
CA TYR A 805 -1.19 39.49 29.26
C TYR A 805 -2.46 39.40 30.11
N GLN A 806 -3.54 38.94 29.49
CA GLN A 806 -4.76 38.45 30.15
C GLN A 806 -4.93 36.96 29.85
N LEU A 807 -5.27 36.17 30.87
CA LEU A 807 -5.53 34.74 30.77
C LEU A 807 -6.99 34.45 31.14
N GLU A 808 -7.70 33.82 30.21
CA GLU A 808 -9.06 33.34 30.36
C GLU A 808 -9.07 31.81 30.43
N HIS A 809 -9.82 31.26 31.37
CA HIS A 809 -10.20 29.86 31.36
C HIS A 809 -11.46 29.70 30.51
N LEU A 810 -11.40 28.83 29.50
CA LEU A 810 -12.54 28.41 28.71
C LEU A 810 -12.93 27.02 29.21
N PRO A 811 -13.77 26.92 30.27
CA PRO A 811 -14.04 25.64 30.91
C PRO A 811 -14.62 24.64 29.91
N THR A 812 -14.04 23.45 29.90
CA THR A 812 -14.47 22.29 29.10
C THR A 812 -15.37 21.36 29.91
N HIS A 813 -16.05 20.41 29.24
CA HIS A 813 -17.00 19.51 29.90
C HIS A 813 -16.26 18.59 30.91
N PRO A 814 -16.89 18.16 32.01
CA PRO A 814 -16.26 17.25 32.98
C PRO A 814 -15.79 15.90 32.40
N GLU A 815 -16.44 15.43 31.33
CA GLU A 815 -16.04 14.20 30.62
C GLU A 815 -14.82 14.42 29.71
N HIS A 816 -14.51 15.66 29.33
CA HIS A 816 -13.33 15.98 28.54
C HIS A 816 -12.06 15.81 29.38
N PHE A 817 -11.09 15.07 28.86
CA PHE A 817 -9.80 14.87 29.53
C PHE A 817 -8.81 16.03 29.34
N TYR A 818 -9.13 17.01 28.49
CA TYR A 818 -8.29 18.17 28.20
C TYR A 818 -9.01 19.46 28.55
N ASP A 819 -8.26 20.51 28.90
CA ASP A 819 -8.77 21.85 29.14
C ASP A 819 -8.27 22.87 28.13
N VAL A 820 -8.94 24.01 28.10
CA VAL A 820 -8.67 25.09 27.15
C VAL A 820 -8.49 26.42 27.86
N HIS A 821 -7.35 27.06 27.60
CA HIS A 821 -7.06 28.43 28.06
C HIS A 821 -6.89 29.36 26.86
N ARG A 822 -7.29 30.62 27.02
CA ARG A 822 -7.07 31.68 26.03
C ARG A 822 -6.23 32.80 26.62
N TYR A 823 -5.21 33.21 25.88
CA TYR A 823 -4.31 34.28 26.27
C TYR A 823 -4.52 35.45 25.32
N THR A 824 -4.73 36.65 25.86
CA THR A 824 -4.54 37.91 25.13
C THR A 824 -3.16 38.45 25.49
N LEU A 825 -2.25 38.49 24.53
CA LEU A 825 -0.85 38.83 24.73
C LEU A 825 -0.55 40.26 24.27
N LYS A 826 0.16 41.03 25.09
CA LYS A 826 0.64 42.37 24.76
C LYS A 826 2.10 42.34 24.31
N ASN A 827 3.06 42.03 25.19
CA ASN A 827 4.47 41.88 24.79
C ASN A 827 4.96 40.44 24.96
N GLU A 828 5.03 39.92 26.19
CA GLU A 828 5.56 38.57 26.42
C GLU A 828 4.90 37.82 27.58
N ILE A 829 5.04 36.50 27.57
CA ILE A 829 4.59 35.63 28.66
C ILE A 829 5.56 34.48 28.87
N HIS A 830 6.01 34.30 30.10
CA HIS A 830 6.78 33.13 30.54
C HIS A 830 5.85 32.06 31.13
N ILE A 831 6.03 30.80 30.70
CA ILE A 831 5.16 29.68 31.06
C ILE A 831 6.02 28.48 31.48
N SER A 832 5.67 27.86 32.61
CA SER A 832 6.17 26.53 32.96
C SER A 832 5.25 25.45 32.39
N THR A 833 5.85 24.38 31.85
CA THR A 833 5.10 23.21 31.37
C THR A 833 4.43 22.45 32.50
N THR A 834 4.95 22.53 33.73
CA THR A 834 4.46 21.77 34.89
C THR A 834 4.32 20.27 34.58
N ASN A 835 5.26 19.73 33.81
CA ASN A 835 5.25 18.34 33.30
C ASN A 835 4.03 17.97 32.44
N LYS A 836 3.43 18.94 31.75
CA LYS A 836 2.34 18.74 30.80
C LYS A 836 2.72 19.19 29.40
N CYS A 837 2.31 18.41 28.40
CA CYS A 837 2.34 18.82 27.01
C CYS A 837 1.34 19.97 26.78
N HIS A 838 1.76 20.99 26.03
CA HIS A 838 0.90 22.11 25.65
C HIS A 838 0.77 22.16 24.13
N VAL A 839 -0.47 22.14 23.64
CA VAL A 839 -0.80 22.40 22.23
C VAL A 839 -1.30 23.83 22.10
N TRP A 840 -0.74 24.57 21.18
CA TRP A 840 -1.02 26.00 20.99
C TRP A 840 -1.43 26.31 19.56
N MET A 841 -2.22 27.37 19.39
CA MET A 841 -2.41 28.02 18.11
C MET A 841 -2.51 29.53 18.30
N LEU A 842 -1.95 30.29 17.35
CA LEU A 842 -2.20 31.73 17.22
C LEU A 842 -3.54 31.96 16.51
N ILE A 843 -4.52 32.47 17.26
CA ILE A 843 -5.94 32.58 16.83
C ILE A 843 -6.39 34.02 16.53
N GLU A 844 -5.57 35.02 16.85
CA GLU A 844 -5.71 36.41 16.39
C GLU A 844 -4.34 37.09 16.44
N GLY A 845 -4.07 38.01 15.53
CA GLY A 845 -2.75 38.65 15.36
C GLY A 845 -2.04 38.12 14.11
N THR A 846 -0.75 38.44 13.97
CA THR A 846 0.04 38.05 12.79
C THR A 846 1.03 36.93 13.07
N SER A 847 1.78 37.03 14.17
CA SER A 847 2.85 36.10 14.50
C SER A 847 3.35 36.26 15.93
N VAL A 848 3.94 35.18 16.43
CA VAL A 848 4.61 35.10 17.74
C VAL A 848 5.94 34.38 17.60
N ILE A 849 6.86 34.65 18.52
CA ILE A 849 8.10 33.88 18.66
C ILE A 849 8.04 33.09 19.96
N ILE A 850 8.38 31.81 19.89
CA ILE A 850 8.49 30.92 21.04
C ILE A 850 9.96 30.64 21.29
N GLU A 851 10.41 30.88 22.51
CA GLU A 851 11.76 30.52 22.97
C GLU A 851 11.66 29.53 24.12
N THR A 852 12.17 28.33 23.94
CA THR A 852 12.20 27.31 25.01
C THR A 852 13.39 27.52 25.93
N LYS A 853 13.31 26.99 27.16
CA LYS A 853 14.44 27.00 28.12
C LYS A 853 15.74 26.41 27.52
N ASN A 854 15.60 25.48 26.58
CA ASN A 854 16.72 24.82 25.92
C ASN A 854 17.31 25.62 24.74
N GLY A 855 16.82 26.85 24.51
CA GLY A 855 17.42 27.84 23.60
C GLY A 855 16.92 27.78 22.15
N ILE A 856 15.99 26.89 21.81
CA ILE A 856 15.35 26.94 20.48
C ILE A 856 14.37 28.11 20.44
N ARG A 857 14.50 28.91 19.38
CA ARG A 857 13.65 30.06 19.08
C ARG A 857 13.00 29.86 17.72
N GLN A 858 11.67 29.78 17.67
CA GLN A 858 10.90 29.57 16.43
C GLN A 858 9.75 30.58 16.32
N ARG A 859 9.47 31.01 15.09
CA ARG A 859 8.37 31.94 14.79
C ARG A 859 7.17 31.14 14.28
N PHE A 860 5.97 31.50 14.75
CA PHE A 860 4.71 30.93 14.29
C PHE A 860 3.77 32.04 13.83
N ASN A 861 3.12 31.84 12.69
CA ASN A 861 2.15 32.76 12.13
C ASN A 861 0.71 32.47 12.59
N TYR A 862 -0.20 33.35 12.19
CA TYR A 862 -1.63 33.17 12.39
C TYR A 862 -2.12 31.82 11.82
N ALA A 863 -3.05 31.17 12.53
CA ALA A 863 -3.60 29.87 12.20
C ALA A 863 -2.61 28.69 12.22
N GLU A 864 -1.39 28.90 12.74
CA GLU A 864 -0.41 27.83 12.89
C GLU A 864 -0.49 27.16 14.25
N THR A 865 -0.56 25.82 14.25
CA THR A 865 -0.49 25.01 15.48
C THR A 865 0.96 24.72 15.84
N PHE A 866 1.30 24.73 17.14
CA PHE A 866 2.60 24.24 17.61
C PHE A 866 2.47 23.50 18.94
N VAL A 867 3.42 22.61 19.19
CA VAL A 867 3.46 21.77 20.38
C VAL A 867 4.67 22.16 21.22
N VAL A 868 4.43 22.38 22.52
CA VAL A 868 5.49 22.49 23.52
C VAL A 868 5.43 21.25 24.43
N PRO A 869 6.39 20.31 24.28
CA PRO A 869 6.51 19.12 25.12
C PRO A 869 6.54 19.40 26.61
N ALA A 870 6.15 18.41 27.42
CA ALA A 870 6.31 18.45 28.87
C ALA A 870 7.78 18.70 29.27
N SER A 871 8.72 18.00 28.63
CA SER A 871 10.16 18.09 28.93
C SER A 871 10.85 19.37 28.44
N ALA A 872 10.13 20.29 27.79
CA ALA A 872 10.64 21.64 27.55
C ALA A 872 10.80 22.46 28.85
N GLU A 873 10.16 22.03 29.94
CA GLU A 873 10.16 22.62 31.30
C GLU A 873 9.57 24.03 31.41
N SER A 874 10.05 24.97 30.59
CA SER A 874 9.51 26.31 30.45
C SER A 874 9.85 26.93 29.10
N TYR A 875 9.08 27.96 28.73
CA TYR A 875 9.22 28.70 27.48
C TYR A 875 8.64 30.10 27.63
N THR A 876 9.03 30.98 26.73
CA THR A 876 8.52 32.35 26.63
C THR A 876 7.88 32.56 25.26
N ILE A 877 6.70 33.18 25.23
CA ILE A 877 6.03 33.62 24.00
C ILE A 877 6.21 35.13 23.88
N TYR A 878 6.75 35.59 22.76
CA TYR A 878 6.93 36.99 22.42
C TYR A 878 5.95 37.39 21.31
N ASN A 879 5.23 38.49 21.53
CA ASN A 879 4.41 39.14 20.51
C ASN A 879 5.31 40.02 19.63
N GLU A 880 5.34 39.75 18.32
CA GLU A 880 6.09 40.59 17.38
C GLU A 880 5.41 41.92 17.10
N ASN A 881 4.10 42.03 17.36
CA ASN A 881 3.31 43.24 17.11
C ASN A 881 2.49 43.67 18.35
N PRO A 882 3.11 44.33 19.36
CA PRO A 882 2.43 44.74 20.59
C PRO A 882 1.27 45.74 20.43
N ASN A 883 1.19 46.40 19.27
CA ASN A 883 0.12 47.35 18.95
C ASN A 883 -1.12 46.67 18.34
N GLN A 884 -1.05 45.38 18.06
CA GLN A 884 -2.16 44.58 17.56
C GLN A 884 -2.67 43.64 18.63
N LYS A 885 -3.96 43.32 18.56
CA LYS A 885 -4.57 42.33 19.42
C LYS A 885 -4.06 40.94 19.01
N THR A 886 -3.33 40.30 19.91
CA THR A 886 -2.74 38.97 19.73
C THR A 886 -3.41 38.00 20.68
N LEU A 887 -4.06 36.96 20.16
CA LEU A 887 -4.68 35.91 20.97
C LEU A 887 -4.10 34.54 20.66
N LEU A 888 -3.82 33.78 21.71
CA LEU A 888 -3.43 32.38 21.59
C LEU A 888 -4.39 31.50 22.36
N ILE A 889 -4.63 30.30 21.83
CA ILE A 889 -5.36 29.25 22.54
C ILE A 889 -4.38 28.14 22.93
N LYS A 890 -4.53 27.62 24.15
CA LYS A 890 -3.75 26.51 24.69
C LYS A 890 -4.68 25.38 25.10
N ALA A 891 -4.44 24.19 24.57
CA ALA A 891 -5.04 22.95 25.05
C ALA A 891 -4.01 22.07 25.75
N PHE A 892 -4.42 21.38 26.81
CA PHE A 892 -3.57 20.47 27.59
C PHE A 892 -4.40 19.43 28.34
N VAL A 893 -3.80 18.28 28.66
CA VAL A 893 -4.47 17.23 29.45
C VAL A 893 -4.58 17.66 30.92
N LYS A 894 -5.78 17.53 31.51
CA LYS A 894 -6.10 17.99 32.88
C LYS A 894 -5.42 17.18 33.97
#